data_AF-A0A8J4PUB1-F1
#
_entry.id   AF-A0A8J4PUB1-F1
#
_cell.length_a   1.000
_cell.length_b   1.000
_cell.length_c   1.000
_cell.angle_alpha   90.00
_cell.angle_beta   90.00
_cell.angle_gamma   90.00
#
_symmetry.space_group_name_H-M   'P 1'
#
loop_
_entity.id
_entity.type
_entity.pdbx_description
1 polymer ?
#
loop_
_entity_poly.entity_id
_entity_poly.type
_entity_poly.pdbx_seq_one_letter_code
_entity_poly.pdbx_strand_id
1 'polypeptide(L)'
;MSSLNKTIVEHSVKVWDKSCTINLQSIKSGFPSLFSKDAFDLTIGKDNFFPSNVKILDIGCGAGTVSFCALDKIKDKSNDSYVLATDFSPKMIESVDQVIKNEKLLNIEAKVMDGQNLNEIKDNSFDYAYSVFGLIFFKDRSKGFNEIYRVLKPNGTICISSYCKGVPFDQTFTTVLKKYTTETDLPYHHSVLSLSDKDKFKKEMELAGFKNIYIHQSTHTMELPSADMFIKSPVFDSIIALVPIDRHQEFKDDIVEFIKSTWPDLKLPTSFYFGIDSNNNNNNTNCGLTFQGACKSLPLAYQSFISNSNGSDITQQQLVLYVTSGVYNATENTLTSIGSSGSNIGILNIESNQNNTSNSSVIFNGFNYNLPMFSFSTKTSQLSTIVMNNIQFVNSSFLISSSIPLQLNISNCKFENVSSNAGLFYLDTSPYYLGAAIVLENSVIENIELSVGSSFFSLTNYTVYLDNVFISNITGSFTMYNCNATITNSIFNEITSDKSPISSFGSDLLIKSSSFSSNVANVGGAISFELLGSLSNSLSVQMTNFTNNYASSYGGSVFLSNTQKLVEFLNCNFVNNSGESQGGAINAFNLNNLCINTCQFINNNSPTGGAIYFNKVITNMVDSQVSNNNAIKDGGAFYVLNSNITMNSVSFANNVAQEFGDNVDCISSSIDIHYSSLSGNYSGFYCPFGGCLISGLDFTSGLCPGQNETSSQSHNNSDSNSSSNEAERNSNRKKLIIVIVCSIVGGILVLGVIALIISCLRKNQINKIDESRYLLNS
;
A
#
# COMPACT_ATOMS: atom_id res chain seq x y z
N MET A 1 1.02 44.24 -19.85
CA MET A 1 1.79 43.16 -19.22
C MET A 1 3.09 42.94 -20.01
N SER A 2 4.05 43.88 -19.95
CA SER A 2 5.20 43.87 -20.88
C SER A 2 6.46 44.56 -20.35
N SER A 3 6.78 44.44 -19.05
CA SER A 3 8.00 45.07 -18.49
C SER A 3 8.77 44.27 -17.44
N LEU A 4 8.42 43.01 -17.16
CA LEU A 4 9.31 42.08 -16.45
C LEU A 4 10.04 41.20 -17.47
N ASN A 5 10.91 41.84 -18.26
CA ASN A 5 11.88 41.14 -19.09
C ASN A 5 12.88 40.40 -18.18
N LYS A 6 12.82 39.07 -18.23
CA LYS A 6 13.98 38.17 -18.36
C LYS A 6 15.29 38.68 -17.75
N THR A 7 15.33 38.82 -16.43
CA THR A 7 16.60 38.86 -15.68
C THR A 7 16.45 37.99 -14.42
N ILE A 8 15.85 36.81 -14.60
CA ILE A 8 15.95 35.75 -13.59
C ILE A 8 17.39 35.25 -13.69
N VAL A 9 18.11 35.42 -12.59
CA VAL A 9 19.54 35.13 -12.39
C VAL A 9 19.98 33.95 -13.26
N GLU A 10 20.66 34.25 -14.37
CA GLU A 10 21.57 33.29 -14.98
C GLU A 10 22.48 32.81 -13.84
N HIS A 11 22.70 31.50 -13.71
CA HIS A 11 23.76 30.95 -12.85
C HIS A 11 25.10 31.43 -13.42
N SER A 12 25.40 32.71 -13.23
CA SER A 12 26.57 33.35 -13.75
C SER A 12 27.76 32.83 -12.95
N VAL A 13 28.87 32.62 -13.66
CA VAL A 13 30.18 32.24 -13.10
C VAL A 13 30.46 32.95 -11.75
N LYS A 14 30.05 34.22 -11.62
CA LYS A 14 30.23 35.08 -10.46
C LYS A 14 29.64 34.57 -9.13
N VAL A 15 28.59 33.74 -9.14
CA VAL A 15 27.98 33.21 -7.90
C VAL A 15 28.88 32.13 -7.30
N TRP A 16 29.33 31.19 -8.14
CA TRP A 16 30.18 30.08 -7.73
C TRP A 16 31.59 30.54 -7.38
N ASP A 17 32.12 31.55 -8.08
CA ASP A 17 33.43 32.17 -7.80
C ASP A 17 33.66 32.57 -6.33
N LYS A 18 32.59 32.88 -5.58
CA LYS A 18 32.70 33.26 -4.16
C LYS A 18 32.98 32.06 -3.23
N SER A 19 32.79 30.84 -3.72
CA SER A 19 32.98 29.59 -2.96
C SER A 19 34.32 28.90 -3.23
N CYS A 20 35.19 29.51 -4.04
CA CYS A 20 36.54 29.01 -4.27
C CYS A 20 37.31 28.90 -2.94
N THR A 21 38.10 27.83 -2.81
CA THR A 21 39.03 27.61 -1.70
C THR A 21 40.27 26.93 -2.21
N ILE A 22 41.42 27.29 -1.63
CA ILE A 22 42.74 26.77 -2.01
C ILE A 22 43.39 25.93 -0.92
N ASN A 23 42.65 25.62 0.16
CA ASN A 23 43.15 24.79 1.25
C ASN A 23 42.75 23.33 1.02
N LEU A 24 43.70 22.49 0.63
CA LEU A 24 43.47 21.07 0.31
C LEU A 24 42.83 20.29 1.48
N GLN A 25 43.28 20.53 2.71
CA GLN A 25 42.76 19.83 3.88
C GLN A 25 41.30 20.19 4.13
N SER A 26 40.94 21.47 4.04
CA SER A 26 39.55 21.94 4.15
C SER A 26 38.66 21.36 3.06
N ILE A 27 39.19 21.19 1.84
CA ILE A 27 38.45 20.58 0.73
C ILE A 27 38.15 19.10 1.05
N LYS A 28 39.16 18.35 1.50
CA LYS A 28 39.04 16.91 1.79
C LYS A 28 38.30 16.56 3.10
N SER A 29 38.15 17.51 4.01
CA SER A 29 37.43 17.33 5.28
C SER A 29 36.07 18.02 5.31
N GLY A 30 35.76 18.87 4.33
CA GLY A 30 34.48 19.57 4.25
C GLY A 30 33.29 18.63 4.05
N PHE A 31 32.10 19.11 4.37
CA PHE A 31 30.85 18.34 4.26
C PHE A 31 30.67 17.64 2.89
N PRO A 32 30.97 18.25 1.73
CA PRO A 32 30.86 17.56 0.44
C PRO A 32 31.77 16.33 0.30
N SER A 33 32.88 16.26 1.03
CA SER A 33 33.82 15.12 0.98
C SER A 33 33.20 13.82 1.50
N LEU A 34 32.19 13.90 2.38
CA LEU A 34 31.46 12.74 2.86
C LEU A 34 30.72 12.06 1.70
N PHE A 35 30.06 12.84 0.85
CA PHE A 35 29.37 12.36 -0.34
C PHE A 35 30.32 11.97 -1.47
N SER A 36 31.49 12.60 -1.58
CA SER A 36 32.54 12.13 -2.50
C SER A 36 33.04 10.73 -2.10
N LYS A 37 33.24 10.49 -0.79
CA LYS A 37 33.60 9.16 -0.28
C LYS A 37 32.49 8.15 -0.56
N ASP A 38 31.23 8.49 -0.31
CA ASP A 38 30.10 7.63 -0.68
C ASP A 38 30.12 7.30 -2.18
N ALA A 39 30.35 8.29 -3.06
CA ALA A 39 30.41 8.05 -4.50
C ALA A 39 31.51 7.04 -4.88
N PHE A 40 32.69 7.10 -4.24
CA PHE A 40 33.76 6.11 -4.45
C PHE A 40 33.42 4.76 -3.82
N ASP A 41 32.90 4.78 -2.60
CA ASP A 41 32.49 3.58 -1.88
C ASP A 41 31.44 2.81 -2.66
N LEU A 42 30.55 3.49 -3.39
CA LEU A 42 29.49 2.98 -4.26
C LEU A 42 29.96 2.57 -5.67
N THR A 43 31.11 3.05 -6.15
CA THR A 43 31.59 2.75 -7.52
C THR A 43 32.77 1.79 -7.56
N ILE A 44 33.67 1.87 -6.58
CA ILE A 44 34.87 1.02 -6.51
C ILE A 44 34.96 0.20 -5.21
N GLY A 45 34.30 0.62 -4.13
CA GLY A 45 34.22 -0.10 -2.87
C GLY A 45 34.98 0.59 -1.75
N LYS A 46 34.44 0.48 -0.54
CA LYS A 46 34.93 1.22 0.63
C LYS A 46 36.43 1.09 0.89
N ASP A 47 36.93 -0.14 0.84
CA ASP A 47 38.34 -0.45 1.12
C ASP A 47 39.18 -0.63 -0.16
N ASN A 48 38.58 -0.36 -1.31
CA ASN A 48 39.21 -0.53 -2.60
C ASN A 48 39.84 0.78 -3.09
N PHE A 49 40.80 0.59 -3.98
CA PHE A 49 41.45 1.65 -4.74
C PHE A 49 41.10 1.47 -6.21
N PHE A 50 41.21 2.55 -6.99
CA PHE A 50 41.05 2.44 -8.42
C PHE A 50 42.10 1.50 -9.03
N PRO A 51 41.77 0.81 -10.13
CA PRO A 51 42.74 0.04 -10.91
C PRO A 51 43.92 0.89 -11.37
N SER A 52 45.05 0.25 -11.71
CA SER A 52 46.18 0.93 -12.35
C SER A 52 45.80 1.43 -13.75
N ASN A 53 46.42 2.52 -14.20
CA ASN A 53 46.19 3.17 -15.50
C ASN A 53 44.74 3.64 -15.72
N VAL A 54 44.08 4.06 -14.64
CA VAL A 54 42.69 4.53 -14.67
C VAL A 54 42.59 5.97 -15.15
N LYS A 55 41.59 6.28 -15.96
CA LYS A 55 41.24 7.67 -16.31
C LYS A 55 39.92 8.04 -15.67
N ILE A 56 39.94 9.08 -14.83
CA ILE A 56 38.79 9.57 -14.07
C ILE A 56 38.45 10.98 -14.54
N LEU A 57 37.19 11.23 -14.86
CA LEU A 57 36.66 12.55 -15.22
C LEU A 57 35.76 13.06 -14.09
N ASP A 58 36.04 14.25 -13.58
CA ASP A 58 35.21 14.97 -12.61
C ASP A 58 34.53 16.15 -13.33
N ILE A 59 33.21 16.06 -13.53
CA ILE A 59 32.40 17.00 -14.29
C ILE A 59 31.65 17.93 -13.34
N GLY A 60 31.92 19.24 -13.46
CA GLY A 60 31.44 20.24 -12.50
C GLY A 60 32.18 20.11 -11.17
N CYS A 61 33.51 20.06 -11.23
CA CYS A 61 34.36 19.73 -10.09
C CYS A 61 34.33 20.78 -8.97
N GLY A 62 33.87 22.01 -9.25
CA GLY A 62 33.93 23.14 -8.33
C GLY A 62 35.36 23.35 -7.81
N ALA A 63 35.53 23.44 -6.50
CA ALA A 63 36.84 23.55 -5.85
C ALA A 63 37.64 22.23 -5.81
N GLY A 64 37.17 21.17 -6.48
CA GLY A 64 37.92 19.92 -6.70
C GLY A 64 37.74 18.86 -5.62
N THR A 65 36.66 18.88 -4.82
CA THR A 65 36.48 17.92 -3.72
C THR A 65 36.52 16.47 -4.19
N VAL A 66 35.76 16.12 -5.24
CA VAL A 66 35.77 14.78 -5.82
C VAL A 66 37.15 14.48 -6.41
N SER A 67 37.68 15.36 -7.24
CA SER A 67 39.01 15.24 -7.84
C SER A 67 40.12 14.93 -6.83
N PHE A 68 40.22 15.70 -5.74
CA PHE A 68 41.27 15.50 -4.74
C PHE A 68 41.06 14.26 -3.88
N CYS A 69 39.80 13.91 -3.57
CA CYS A 69 39.51 12.65 -2.88
C CYS A 69 39.77 11.43 -3.77
N ALA A 70 39.59 11.54 -5.10
CA ALA A 70 39.91 10.47 -6.05
C ALA A 70 41.42 10.16 -6.05
N LEU A 71 42.28 11.18 -5.93
CA LEU A 71 43.74 10.99 -5.82
C LEU A 71 44.15 10.16 -4.60
N ASP A 72 43.39 10.18 -3.50
CA ASP A 72 43.66 9.35 -2.32
C ASP A 72 43.29 7.88 -2.56
N LYS A 73 42.44 7.61 -3.56
CA LYS A 73 42.02 6.27 -3.99
C LYS A 73 42.85 5.72 -5.15
N ILE A 74 43.91 6.41 -5.57
CA ILE A 74 44.90 5.89 -6.53
C ILE A 74 46.13 5.39 -5.76
N LYS A 75 46.39 4.07 -5.76
CA LYS A 75 47.52 3.47 -5.02
C LYS A 75 48.89 3.94 -5.52
N ASP A 76 49.08 3.89 -6.83
CA ASP A 76 50.37 4.12 -7.46
C ASP A 76 50.32 5.41 -8.28
N LYS A 77 50.94 6.45 -7.71
CA LYS A 77 51.04 7.78 -8.33
C LYS A 77 52.13 7.86 -9.41
N SER A 78 52.82 6.76 -9.72
CA SER A 78 53.83 6.67 -10.80
C SER A 78 53.31 6.05 -12.10
N ASN A 79 52.08 5.51 -12.09
CA ASN A 79 51.43 4.95 -13.27
C ASN A 79 50.64 6.01 -14.06
N ASP A 80 50.22 5.67 -15.28
CA ASP A 80 49.42 6.50 -16.20
C ASP A 80 47.97 6.75 -15.71
N SER A 81 47.69 6.51 -14.43
CA SER A 81 46.41 6.86 -13.80
C SER A 81 46.29 8.38 -13.72
N TYR A 82 45.13 8.92 -14.04
CA TYR A 82 44.96 10.36 -14.23
C TYR A 82 43.54 10.83 -13.93
N VAL A 83 43.43 11.98 -13.28
CA VAL A 83 42.17 12.68 -12.98
C VAL A 83 42.09 13.96 -13.82
N LEU A 84 41.03 14.11 -14.61
CA LEU A 84 40.69 15.38 -15.26
C LEU A 84 39.56 16.07 -14.50
N ALA A 85 39.85 17.20 -13.87
CA ALA A 85 38.89 18.05 -13.19
C ALA A 85 38.35 19.10 -14.16
N THR A 86 37.04 19.14 -14.37
CA THR A 86 36.42 20.09 -15.30
C THR A 86 35.30 20.89 -14.67
N ASP A 87 35.27 22.18 -14.97
CA ASP A 87 34.23 23.10 -14.54
C ASP A 87 34.08 24.22 -15.56
N PHE A 88 32.87 24.77 -15.70
CA PHE A 88 32.61 25.87 -16.63
C PHE A 88 33.14 27.21 -16.11
N SER A 89 33.39 27.34 -14.79
CA SER A 89 33.97 28.54 -14.18
C SER A 89 35.51 28.53 -14.30
N PRO A 90 36.10 29.54 -14.98
CA PRO A 90 37.55 29.72 -14.97
C PRO A 90 38.16 29.90 -13.59
N LYS A 91 37.44 30.52 -12.64
CA LYS A 91 37.97 30.74 -11.29
C LYS A 91 37.96 29.49 -10.42
N MET A 92 36.98 28.60 -10.63
CA MET A 92 37.00 27.28 -9.98
C MET A 92 38.24 26.50 -10.42
N ILE A 93 38.48 26.46 -11.73
CA ILE A 93 39.66 25.81 -12.29
C ILE A 93 40.95 26.48 -11.84
N GLU A 94 41.02 27.81 -11.78
CA GLU A 94 42.19 28.52 -11.22
C GLU A 94 42.44 28.12 -9.75
N SER A 95 41.39 27.98 -8.94
CA SER A 95 41.48 27.52 -7.55
C SER A 95 42.03 26.11 -7.44
N VAL A 96 41.53 25.18 -8.26
CA VAL A 96 42.02 23.79 -8.32
C VAL A 96 43.48 23.76 -8.79
N ASP A 97 43.83 24.52 -9.83
CA ASP A 97 45.19 24.65 -10.36
C ASP A 97 46.18 25.17 -9.32
N GLN A 98 45.77 26.15 -8.52
CA GLN A 98 46.60 26.68 -7.43
C GLN A 98 46.88 25.60 -6.38
N VAL A 99 45.87 24.79 -6.01
CA VAL A 99 46.05 23.66 -5.09
C VAL A 99 47.00 22.62 -5.71
N ILE A 100 46.81 22.25 -6.97
CA ILE A 100 47.69 21.30 -7.69
C ILE A 100 49.14 21.78 -7.65
N LYS A 101 49.39 23.06 -7.95
CA LYS A 101 50.74 23.67 -7.94
C LYS A 101 51.34 23.74 -6.54
N ASN A 102 50.57 24.19 -5.55
CA ASN A 102 51.05 24.37 -4.17
C ASN A 102 51.41 23.03 -3.51
N GLU A 103 50.57 22.03 -3.70
CA GLU A 103 50.72 20.69 -3.12
C GLU A 103 51.57 19.76 -4.01
N LYS A 104 52.01 20.26 -5.18
CA LYS A 104 52.81 19.53 -6.18
C LYS A 104 52.18 18.18 -6.55
N LEU A 105 50.85 18.19 -6.74
CA LEU A 105 50.10 16.98 -7.04
C LEU A 105 50.43 16.52 -8.47
N LEU A 106 50.76 15.24 -8.59
CA LEU A 106 50.92 14.55 -9.86
C LEU A 106 49.59 13.87 -10.24
N ASN A 107 49.44 13.50 -11.51
CA ASN A 107 48.32 12.70 -12.01
C ASN A 107 46.93 13.37 -11.94
N ILE A 108 46.90 14.70 -11.94
CA ILE A 108 45.68 15.50 -12.03
C ILE A 108 45.91 16.70 -12.94
N GLU A 109 44.90 17.08 -13.70
CA GLU A 109 44.83 18.32 -14.46
C GLU A 109 43.46 18.97 -14.23
N ALA A 110 43.43 20.30 -14.22
CA ALA A 110 42.18 21.06 -14.18
C ALA A 110 42.00 21.83 -15.49
N LYS A 111 40.78 21.80 -16.06
CA LYS A 111 40.49 22.43 -17.34
C LYS A 111 39.11 23.06 -17.38
N VAL A 112 39.04 24.27 -17.93
CA VAL A 112 37.77 24.97 -18.13
C VAL A 112 37.00 24.27 -19.26
N MET A 113 35.87 23.66 -18.94
CA MET A 113 35.00 22.97 -19.90
C MET A 113 33.54 23.08 -19.49
N ASP A 114 32.63 23.21 -20.46
CA ASP A 114 31.19 23.08 -20.21
C ASP A 114 30.83 21.59 -20.18
N GLY A 115 30.30 21.09 -19.08
CA GLY A 115 29.89 19.69 -18.96
C GLY A 115 28.77 19.26 -19.91
N GLN A 116 28.12 20.20 -20.59
CA GLN A 116 27.15 19.94 -21.66
C GLN A 116 27.78 19.91 -23.06
N ASN A 117 29.08 20.20 -23.16
CA ASN A 117 29.85 20.20 -24.40
C ASN A 117 31.33 19.89 -24.09
N LEU A 118 31.64 18.61 -24.04
CA LEU A 118 32.97 18.04 -23.81
C LEU A 118 33.69 17.71 -25.12
N ASN A 119 33.54 18.54 -26.16
CA ASN A 119 34.08 18.29 -27.50
C ASN A 119 35.61 18.14 -27.58
N GLU A 120 36.35 18.66 -26.60
CA GLU A 120 37.81 18.47 -26.49
C GLU A 120 38.20 17.08 -25.94
N ILE A 121 37.23 16.33 -25.41
CA ILE A 121 37.39 14.96 -24.94
C ILE A 121 36.92 13.99 -26.02
N LYS A 122 37.78 13.02 -26.34
CA LYS A 122 37.48 11.96 -27.31
C LYS A 122 36.42 11.00 -26.75
N ASP A 123 35.63 10.43 -27.65
CA ASP A 123 34.68 9.37 -27.30
C ASP A 123 35.42 8.19 -26.62
N ASN A 124 34.74 7.51 -25.71
CA ASN A 124 35.24 6.27 -25.10
C ASN A 124 36.65 6.40 -24.48
N SER A 125 36.95 7.51 -23.81
CA SER A 125 38.31 7.79 -23.29
C SER A 125 38.46 7.64 -21.78
N PHE A 126 37.38 7.69 -21.00
CA PHE A 126 37.40 7.64 -19.54
C PHE A 126 36.84 6.32 -18.98
N ASP A 127 37.44 5.84 -17.89
CA ASP A 127 37.01 4.64 -17.18
C ASP A 127 35.91 4.97 -16.16
N TYR A 128 36.05 6.11 -15.47
CA TYR A 128 35.08 6.60 -14.49
C TYR A 128 34.72 8.07 -14.77
N ALA A 129 33.46 8.40 -14.58
CA ALA A 129 32.96 9.77 -14.61
C ALA A 129 32.15 10.07 -13.35
N TYR A 130 32.45 11.19 -12.70
CA TYR A 130 31.75 11.66 -11.51
C TYR A 130 31.16 13.04 -11.76
N SER A 131 29.94 13.27 -11.30
CA SER A 131 29.37 14.61 -11.17
C SER A 131 28.60 14.70 -9.86
N VAL A 132 29.33 14.90 -8.78
CA VAL A 132 28.78 15.03 -7.42
C VAL A 132 28.59 16.52 -7.15
N PHE A 133 27.34 16.96 -6.95
CA PHE A 133 26.95 18.38 -6.87
C PHE A 133 27.16 19.20 -8.16
N GLY A 134 27.32 18.57 -9.32
CA GLY A 134 27.57 19.25 -10.60
C GLY A 134 26.34 19.28 -11.52
N LEU A 135 26.06 18.14 -12.15
CA LEU A 135 25.12 18.00 -13.27
C LEU A 135 23.69 18.51 -12.99
N ILE A 136 23.24 18.53 -11.74
CA ILE A 136 21.94 19.09 -11.34
C ILE A 136 21.78 20.59 -11.67
N PHE A 137 22.89 21.31 -11.84
CA PHE A 137 22.92 22.74 -12.19
C PHE A 137 22.99 23.01 -13.70
N PHE A 138 23.08 21.99 -14.55
CA PHE A 138 23.28 22.17 -15.99
C PHE A 138 22.02 22.64 -16.69
N LYS A 139 22.15 23.70 -17.53
CA LYS A 139 21.04 24.31 -18.30
C LYS A 139 20.35 23.34 -19.26
N ASP A 140 21.07 22.38 -19.80
CA ASP A 140 20.58 21.29 -20.62
C ASP A 140 21.17 20.00 -20.05
N ARG A 141 20.55 19.56 -18.96
CA ARG A 141 20.98 18.37 -18.22
C ARG A 141 21.02 17.12 -19.10
N SER A 142 20.11 17.00 -20.07
CA SER A 142 20.10 15.89 -21.03
C SER A 142 21.36 15.87 -21.90
N LYS A 143 21.82 17.04 -22.39
CA LYS A 143 23.13 17.12 -23.07
C LYS A 143 24.28 16.73 -22.15
N GLY A 144 24.23 17.12 -20.88
CA GLY A 144 25.21 16.67 -19.88
C GLY A 144 25.29 15.15 -19.77
N PHE A 145 24.15 14.47 -19.59
CA PHE A 145 24.13 13.00 -19.58
C PHE A 145 24.66 12.39 -20.88
N ASN A 146 24.28 12.93 -22.04
CA ASN A 146 24.73 12.43 -23.35
C ASN A 146 26.23 12.59 -23.56
N GLU A 147 26.81 13.72 -23.15
CA GLU A 147 28.26 13.95 -23.24
C GLU A 147 29.02 13.02 -22.30
N ILE A 148 28.53 12.81 -21.08
CA ILE A 148 29.18 11.86 -20.15
C ILE A 148 29.11 10.44 -20.72
N TYR A 149 27.96 10.03 -21.27
CA TYR A 149 27.82 8.72 -21.93
C TYR A 149 28.82 8.57 -23.09
N ARG A 150 28.97 9.60 -23.94
CA ARG A 150 29.89 9.60 -25.08
C ARG A 150 31.36 9.44 -24.67
N VAL A 151 31.81 10.14 -23.63
CA VAL A 151 33.22 10.15 -23.23
C VAL A 151 33.62 8.95 -22.37
N LEU A 152 32.65 8.26 -21.76
CA LEU A 152 32.89 7.00 -21.06
C LEU A 152 33.20 5.87 -22.05
N LYS A 153 34.20 5.05 -21.71
CA LYS A 153 34.48 3.80 -22.42
C LYS A 153 33.25 2.88 -22.37
N PRO A 154 33.12 1.92 -23.30
CA PRO A 154 32.19 0.82 -23.11
C PRO A 154 32.51 0.15 -21.78
N ASN A 155 31.49 -0.04 -20.94
CA ASN A 155 31.60 -0.53 -19.57
C ASN A 155 32.21 0.42 -18.54
N GLY A 156 32.43 1.69 -18.89
CA GLY A 156 32.82 2.72 -17.92
C GLY A 156 31.75 2.96 -16.87
N THR A 157 32.15 3.47 -15.71
CA THR A 157 31.25 3.71 -14.57
C THR A 157 30.94 5.19 -14.42
N ILE A 158 29.67 5.52 -14.20
CA ILE A 158 29.22 6.87 -13.87
C ILE A 158 28.66 6.94 -12.44
N CYS A 159 28.86 8.06 -11.75
CA CYS A 159 28.15 8.38 -10.52
C CYS A 159 27.79 9.86 -10.45
N ILE A 160 26.49 10.14 -10.33
CA ILE A 160 25.91 11.50 -10.28
C ILE A 160 25.13 11.65 -8.98
N SER A 161 25.25 12.80 -8.30
CA SER A 161 24.46 13.07 -7.09
C SER A 161 23.34 14.10 -7.30
N SER A 162 22.24 13.95 -6.55
CA SER A 162 21.16 14.92 -6.43
C SER A 162 20.60 14.95 -5.02
N TYR A 163 20.08 16.09 -4.57
CA TYR A 163 19.41 16.17 -3.26
C TYR A 163 18.12 15.34 -3.25
N CYS A 164 17.84 14.69 -2.12
CA CYS A 164 16.54 14.08 -1.86
C CYS A 164 15.48 15.15 -1.55
N LYS A 165 14.20 14.80 -1.71
CA LYS A 165 13.09 15.62 -1.22
C LYS A 165 13.06 15.64 0.31
N GLY A 166 12.63 16.74 0.90
CA GLY A 166 12.48 16.90 2.34
C GLY A 166 13.79 17.11 3.10
N VAL A 167 14.92 17.34 2.42
CA VAL A 167 16.16 17.77 3.07
C VAL A 167 16.03 19.18 3.66
N PRO A 168 16.88 19.58 4.60
CA PRO A 168 16.80 20.89 5.26
C PRO A 168 16.69 22.06 4.29
N PHE A 169 17.46 22.04 3.18
CA PHE A 169 17.30 23.01 2.10
C PHE A 169 15.87 23.05 1.52
N ASP A 170 15.31 21.91 1.13
CA ASP A 170 13.93 21.82 0.61
C ASP A 170 12.90 22.30 1.64
N GLN A 171 13.00 21.84 2.89
CA GLN A 171 12.05 22.21 3.95
C GLN A 171 12.09 23.71 4.24
N THR A 172 13.28 24.28 4.37
CA THR A 172 13.48 25.71 4.62
C THR A 172 12.96 26.54 3.46
N PHE A 173 13.28 26.17 2.22
CA PHE A 173 12.82 26.90 1.05
C PHE A 173 11.31 26.78 0.85
N THR A 174 10.77 25.57 0.86
CA THR A 174 9.34 25.32 0.67
C THR A 174 8.48 25.98 1.75
N THR A 175 8.99 26.12 2.98
CA THR A 175 8.23 26.72 4.08
C THR A 175 8.35 28.23 4.12
N VAL A 176 9.57 28.78 4.01
CA VAL A 176 9.80 30.23 4.20
C VAL A 176 9.51 31.00 2.91
N LEU A 177 9.91 30.50 1.74
CA LEU A 177 9.75 31.22 0.46
C LEU A 177 8.28 31.52 0.14
N LYS A 178 7.36 30.61 0.52
CA LYS A 178 5.91 30.77 0.34
C LYS A 178 5.33 32.03 1.02
N LYS A 179 6.02 32.62 1.99
CA LYS A 179 5.59 33.89 2.63
C LYS A 179 5.88 35.13 1.79
N TYR A 180 6.79 35.03 0.81
CA TYR A 180 7.34 36.18 0.10
C TYR A 180 7.03 36.19 -1.40
N THR A 181 6.62 35.05 -1.96
CA THR A 181 6.23 34.95 -3.36
C THR A 181 5.06 33.97 -3.55
N THR A 182 4.23 34.24 -4.54
CA THR A 182 3.15 33.35 -5.00
C THR A 182 3.60 32.45 -6.16
N GLU A 183 4.82 32.66 -6.68
CA GLU A 183 5.44 31.76 -7.64
C GLU A 183 5.80 30.45 -6.93
N THR A 184 4.89 29.47 -7.03
CA THR A 184 5.11 28.10 -6.55
C THR A 184 5.93 27.27 -7.54
N ASP A 185 5.87 27.66 -8.83
CA ASP A 185 6.76 27.17 -9.86
C ASP A 185 8.04 27.98 -9.82
N LEU A 186 8.94 27.50 -8.95
CA LEU A 186 10.36 27.79 -9.05
C LEU A 186 10.75 27.77 -10.55
N PRO A 187 11.32 28.84 -11.15
CA PRO A 187 11.83 28.84 -12.52
C PRO A 187 13.06 27.93 -12.63
N TYR A 188 12.86 26.63 -12.50
CA TYR A 188 13.91 25.65 -12.34
C TYR A 188 13.57 24.37 -13.11
N HIS A 189 13.85 24.40 -14.41
CA HIS A 189 14.28 23.17 -15.08
C HIS A 189 15.62 22.62 -14.50
N HIS A 190 16.25 23.33 -13.54
CA HIS A 190 17.57 23.09 -12.94
C HIS A 190 17.59 23.28 -11.40
N SER A 191 16.58 22.75 -10.69
CA SER A 191 16.54 22.82 -9.22
C SER A 191 17.59 21.89 -8.62
N VAL A 192 18.12 22.22 -7.44
CA VAL A 192 18.90 21.27 -6.61
C VAL A 192 18.11 19.98 -6.32
N LEU A 193 16.78 20.03 -6.43
CA LEU A 193 15.84 18.92 -6.31
C LEU A 193 15.36 18.37 -7.67
N SER A 194 15.96 18.77 -8.79
CA SER A 194 15.50 18.40 -10.14
C SER A 194 15.48 16.90 -10.41
N LEU A 195 16.31 16.15 -9.68
CA LEU A 195 16.40 14.69 -9.65
C LEU A 195 16.14 14.12 -8.24
N SER A 196 15.29 14.80 -7.45
CA SER A 196 14.83 14.35 -6.12
C SER A 196 13.74 13.26 -6.19
N ASP A 197 13.28 12.92 -7.39
CA ASP A 197 12.41 11.79 -7.68
C ASP A 197 13.28 10.68 -8.28
N LYS A 198 13.29 9.51 -7.63
CA LYS A 198 14.13 8.37 -8.01
C LYS A 198 13.81 7.83 -9.40
N ASP A 199 12.52 7.74 -9.74
CA ASP A 199 12.07 7.16 -11.00
C ASP A 199 12.38 8.11 -12.15
N LYS A 200 12.18 9.42 -11.93
CA LYS A 200 12.61 10.44 -12.88
C LYS A 200 14.13 10.41 -13.09
N PHE A 201 14.91 10.31 -12.01
CA PHE A 201 16.37 10.26 -12.11
C PHE A 201 16.83 9.06 -12.92
N LYS A 202 16.33 7.87 -12.59
CA LYS A 202 16.61 6.65 -13.34
C LYS A 202 16.24 6.79 -14.82
N LYS A 203 15.04 7.30 -15.11
CA LYS A 203 14.56 7.47 -16.50
C LYS A 203 15.42 8.44 -17.32
N GLU A 204 15.88 9.54 -16.74
CA GLU A 204 16.79 10.47 -17.45
C GLU A 204 18.14 9.81 -17.78
N MET A 205 18.65 8.93 -16.90
CA MET A 205 19.84 8.13 -17.21
C MET A 205 19.58 7.10 -18.33
N GLU A 206 18.44 6.40 -18.29
CA GLU A 206 18.06 5.43 -19.33
C GLU A 206 17.98 6.09 -20.71
N LEU A 207 17.40 7.29 -20.78
CA LEU A 207 17.26 8.07 -22.02
C LEU A 207 18.62 8.46 -22.64
N ALA A 208 19.67 8.61 -21.82
CA ALA A 208 21.03 8.89 -22.31
C ALA A 208 21.78 7.65 -22.80
N GLY A 209 21.23 6.45 -22.57
CA GLY A 209 21.80 5.17 -23.03
C GLY A 209 22.45 4.32 -21.94
N PHE A 210 22.44 4.77 -20.68
CA PHE A 210 22.87 3.98 -19.54
C PHE A 210 21.90 2.80 -19.30
N LYS A 211 22.41 1.65 -18.83
CA LYS A 211 21.61 0.41 -18.81
C LYS A 211 21.51 -0.24 -17.43
N ASN A 212 22.60 -0.31 -16.67
CA ASN A 212 22.65 -0.96 -15.36
C ASN A 212 22.50 0.07 -14.24
N ILE A 213 21.39 0.81 -14.28
CA ILE A 213 21.18 1.98 -13.44
C ILE A 213 20.63 1.61 -12.07
N TYR A 214 21.30 2.10 -11.04
CA TYR A 214 20.87 2.01 -9.65
C TYR A 214 20.87 3.41 -9.00
N ILE A 215 19.84 3.69 -8.19
CA ILE A 215 19.74 4.92 -7.41
C ILE A 215 19.95 4.61 -5.91
N HIS A 216 21.10 4.99 -5.36
CA HIS A 216 21.42 4.86 -3.92
C HIS A 216 20.95 6.09 -3.15
N GLN A 217 20.59 5.96 -1.87
CA GLN A 217 20.41 7.11 -0.98
C GLN A 217 21.45 7.08 0.14
N SER A 218 22.23 8.16 0.29
CA SER A 218 23.10 8.36 1.45
C SER A 218 22.66 9.56 2.27
N THR A 219 22.88 9.53 3.58
CA THR A 219 22.52 10.61 4.50
C THR A 219 23.68 10.94 5.42
N HIS A 220 24.05 12.21 5.47
CA HIS A 220 25.04 12.76 6.41
C HIS A 220 24.45 13.97 7.14
N THR A 221 24.93 14.23 8.35
CA THR A 221 24.50 15.38 9.14
C THR A 221 25.42 16.56 8.89
N MET A 222 24.87 17.66 8.39
CA MET A 222 25.58 18.93 8.26
C MET A 222 25.52 19.67 9.59
N GLU A 223 26.66 19.91 10.22
CA GLU A 223 26.73 20.71 11.43
C GLU A 223 27.05 22.17 11.06
N LEU A 224 26.15 23.09 11.42
CA LEU A 224 26.36 24.52 11.18
C LEU A 224 27.00 25.19 12.41
N PRO A 225 28.09 25.96 12.24
CA PRO A 225 28.65 26.76 13.34
C PRO A 225 27.68 27.80 13.90
N SER A 226 26.81 28.34 13.05
CA SER A 226 25.67 29.19 13.43
C SER A 226 24.58 29.09 12.36
N ALA A 227 23.33 29.38 12.72
CA ALA A 227 22.22 29.41 11.76
C ALA A 227 22.46 30.39 10.59
N ASP A 228 23.17 31.50 10.83
CA ASP A 228 23.53 32.48 9.78
C ASP A 228 24.46 31.90 8.71
N MET A 229 25.13 30.77 8.96
CA MET A 229 25.93 30.10 7.94
C MET A 229 25.06 29.53 6.82
N PHE A 230 23.80 29.19 7.10
CA PHE A 230 22.90 28.66 6.09
C PHE A 230 22.64 29.68 4.97
N ILE A 231 22.43 30.95 5.33
CA ILE A 231 22.19 32.04 4.37
C ILE A 231 23.46 32.54 3.66
N LYS A 232 24.64 32.00 3.99
CA LYS A 232 25.90 32.26 3.28
C LYS A 232 26.21 31.21 2.21
N SER A 233 25.35 30.21 2.06
CA SER A 233 25.49 29.19 1.00
C SER A 233 25.29 29.82 -0.39
N PRO A 234 26.10 29.47 -1.41
CA PRO A 234 25.86 29.89 -2.80
C PRO A 234 24.48 29.51 -3.33
N VAL A 235 23.89 28.43 -2.81
CA VAL A 235 22.52 28.00 -3.13
C VAL A 235 21.50 29.06 -2.70
N PHE A 236 21.74 29.74 -1.57
CA PHE A 236 20.87 30.80 -1.05
C PHE A 236 20.88 32.06 -1.92
N ASP A 237 22.05 32.46 -2.46
CA ASP A 237 22.20 33.63 -3.35
C ASP A 237 21.25 33.54 -4.57
N SER A 238 20.96 32.33 -5.05
CA SER A 238 20.04 32.11 -6.18
C SER A 238 18.57 32.24 -5.80
N ILE A 239 18.23 31.97 -4.54
CA ILE A 239 16.84 31.91 -4.05
C ILE A 239 16.38 33.27 -3.56
N ILE A 240 17.26 34.03 -2.90
CA ILE A 240 16.94 35.37 -2.46
C ILE A 240 16.59 36.30 -3.64
N ALA A 241 17.07 36.00 -4.84
CA ALA A 241 16.69 36.72 -6.05
C ALA A 241 15.20 36.62 -6.42
N LEU A 242 14.48 35.61 -5.91
CA LEU A 242 13.02 35.44 -6.09
C LEU A 242 12.21 36.28 -5.10
N VAL A 243 12.87 36.82 -4.07
CA VAL A 243 12.24 37.65 -3.05
C VAL A 243 12.37 39.12 -3.46
N PRO A 244 11.31 39.94 -3.32
CA PRO A 244 11.41 41.38 -3.52
C PRO A 244 12.59 41.98 -2.73
N ILE A 245 13.40 42.83 -3.39
CA ILE A 245 14.67 43.36 -2.85
C ILE A 245 14.47 44.05 -1.49
N ASP A 246 13.36 44.77 -1.33
CA ASP A 246 12.96 45.45 -0.11
C ASP A 246 12.66 44.48 1.06
N ARG A 247 12.40 43.20 0.79
CA ARG A 247 12.09 42.17 1.79
C ARG A 247 13.24 41.17 2.02
N HIS A 248 14.40 41.40 1.42
CA HIS A 248 15.57 40.51 1.54
C HIS A 248 16.04 40.30 2.99
N GLN A 249 16.00 41.36 3.81
CA GLN A 249 16.44 41.24 5.21
C GLN A 249 15.44 40.42 6.03
N GLU A 250 14.14 40.70 5.90
CA GLU A 250 13.08 39.91 6.55
C GLU A 250 13.20 38.42 6.17
N PHE A 251 13.40 38.12 4.88
CA PHE A 251 13.55 36.75 4.42
C PHE A 251 14.77 36.05 5.03
N LYS A 252 15.91 36.74 5.15
CA LYS A 252 17.10 36.18 5.81
C LYS A 252 16.82 35.89 7.29
N ASP A 253 16.17 36.81 7.99
CA ASP A 253 15.85 36.67 9.41
C ASP A 253 14.89 35.50 9.64
N ASP A 254 13.85 35.37 8.81
CA ASP A 254 12.89 34.26 8.83
C ASP A 254 13.55 32.90 8.58
N ILE A 255 14.53 32.84 7.67
CA ILE A 255 15.31 31.61 7.41
C ILE A 255 16.13 31.24 8.65
N VAL A 256 16.83 32.21 9.25
CA VAL A 256 17.65 31.98 10.45
C VAL A 256 16.78 31.51 11.62
N GLU A 257 15.59 32.11 11.79
CA GLU A 257 14.62 31.68 12.81
C GLU A 257 14.05 30.29 12.53
N PHE A 258 13.74 29.98 11.26
CA PHE A 258 13.27 28.66 10.86
C PHE A 258 14.33 27.57 11.13
N ILE A 259 15.61 27.83 10.81
CA ILE A 259 16.70 26.89 11.11
C ILE A 259 16.81 26.69 12.63
N LYS A 260 16.80 27.76 13.43
CA LYS A 260 16.91 27.66 14.90
C LYS A 260 15.73 26.92 15.54
N SER A 261 14.51 27.10 15.01
CA SER A 261 13.31 26.44 15.54
C SER A 261 13.22 24.96 15.11
N THR A 262 13.60 24.65 13.87
CA THR A 262 13.51 23.29 13.31
C THR A 262 14.68 22.41 13.74
N TRP A 263 15.90 22.97 13.80
CA TRP A 263 17.12 22.29 14.23
C TRP A 263 17.84 23.12 15.32
N PRO A 264 17.37 23.07 16.58
CA PRO A 264 17.93 23.87 17.67
C PRO A 264 19.40 23.57 17.99
N ASP A 265 19.86 22.34 17.68
CA ASP A 265 21.24 21.90 17.84
C ASP A 265 22.12 22.17 16.60
N LEU A 266 21.55 22.80 15.56
CA LEU A 266 22.19 23.12 14.29
C LEU A 266 22.76 21.90 13.55
N LYS A 267 22.15 20.72 13.77
CA LYS A 267 22.48 19.46 13.08
C LYS A 267 21.42 19.16 12.02
N LEU A 268 21.80 19.35 10.75
CA LEU A 268 20.90 19.31 9.60
C LEU A 268 21.08 17.99 8.83
N PRO A 269 20.23 16.96 9.01
CA PRO A 269 20.34 15.69 8.30
C PRO A 269 20.07 15.91 6.81
N THR A 270 21.05 15.63 5.97
CA THR A 270 20.98 15.92 4.53
C THR A 270 21.19 14.63 3.74
N SER A 271 20.21 14.28 2.91
CA SER A 271 20.22 13.08 2.09
C SER A 271 20.43 13.39 0.61
N PHE A 272 21.19 12.53 -0.06
CA PHE A 272 21.43 12.58 -1.51
C PHE A 272 21.07 11.26 -2.16
N TYR A 273 20.53 11.34 -3.36
CA TYR A 273 20.53 10.24 -4.31
C TYR A 273 21.82 10.21 -5.12
N PHE A 274 22.33 9.01 -5.34
CA PHE A 274 23.41 8.74 -6.30
C PHE A 274 22.88 7.85 -7.41
N GLY A 275 22.81 8.39 -8.62
CA GLY A 275 22.54 7.63 -9.83
C GLY A 275 23.82 7.05 -10.40
N ILE A 276 23.87 5.72 -10.51
CA ILE A 276 25.07 4.97 -10.88
C ILE A 276 24.73 4.04 -12.04
N ASP A 277 25.55 4.04 -13.08
CA ASP A 277 25.60 2.96 -14.07
C ASP A 277 26.99 2.32 -14.03
N SER A 278 27.03 1.02 -13.79
CA SER A 278 28.26 0.25 -13.65
C SER A 278 28.10 -1.10 -14.35
N ASN A 279 28.92 -1.34 -15.39
CA ASN A 279 29.08 -2.66 -16.00
C ASN A 279 30.12 -3.52 -15.28
N ASN A 280 30.74 -2.99 -14.21
CA ASN A 280 31.53 -3.82 -13.32
C ASN A 280 30.54 -4.74 -12.59
N ASN A 281 30.49 -6.01 -13.02
CA ASN A 281 29.96 -7.15 -12.27
C ASN A 281 30.62 -7.32 -10.87
N ASN A 282 31.50 -6.40 -10.47
CA ASN A 282 31.92 -6.16 -9.10
C ASN A 282 30.96 -5.17 -8.40
N ASN A 283 29.71 -5.58 -8.20
CA ASN A 283 28.81 -4.97 -7.22
C ASN A 283 29.33 -5.23 -5.80
N ASN A 284 30.46 -4.62 -5.41
CA ASN A 284 31.08 -4.78 -4.09
C ASN A 284 31.11 -3.47 -3.28
N THR A 285 30.15 -2.58 -3.56
CA THR A 285 30.25 -1.16 -3.24
C THR A 285 28.93 -0.56 -2.73
N ASN A 286 27.83 -1.28 -2.84
CA ASN A 286 26.75 -1.12 -1.87
C ASN A 286 27.14 -1.89 -0.61
N CYS A 287 26.92 -1.34 0.59
CA CYS A 287 26.95 -2.09 1.84
C CYS A 287 25.85 -3.17 1.85
N GLY A 288 26.06 -4.18 1.03
CA GLY A 288 25.14 -5.23 0.76
C GLY A 288 25.92 -6.40 0.19
N LEU A 289 26.08 -7.43 1.03
CA LEU A 289 26.71 -8.67 0.65
C LEU A 289 26.08 -9.18 -0.64
N THR A 290 26.86 -9.24 -1.73
CA THR A 290 26.51 -10.16 -2.81
C THR A 290 26.54 -11.57 -2.21
N PHE A 291 25.63 -12.46 -2.64
CA PHE A 291 25.59 -13.84 -2.14
C PHE A 291 26.97 -14.53 -2.21
N GLN A 292 27.79 -14.18 -3.21
CA GLN A 292 29.17 -14.65 -3.37
C GLN A 292 30.15 -14.14 -2.28
N GLY A 293 29.94 -12.92 -1.78
CA GLY A 293 30.71 -12.33 -0.68
C GLY A 293 30.36 -12.94 0.68
N ALA A 294 29.09 -13.26 0.91
CA ALA A 294 28.64 -14.01 2.09
C ALA A 294 29.20 -15.46 2.09
N CYS A 295 29.34 -16.09 0.93
CA CYS A 295 29.94 -17.42 0.80
C CYS A 295 31.48 -17.45 0.98
N LYS A 296 32.19 -16.33 0.75
CA LYS A 296 33.66 -16.29 0.90
C LYS A 296 34.14 -16.21 2.35
N SER A 297 33.30 -15.79 3.29
CA SER A 297 33.57 -15.84 4.74
C SER A 297 33.21 -17.18 5.40
N LEU A 298 32.81 -18.18 4.61
CA LEU A 298 32.28 -19.47 5.06
C LEU A 298 33.26 -20.68 5.15
N PRO A 299 34.61 -20.55 5.24
CA PRO A 299 35.45 -21.74 5.48
C PRO A 299 35.16 -22.48 6.79
N LEU A 300 34.48 -21.87 7.77
CA LEU A 300 34.20 -22.49 9.07
C LEU A 300 32.80 -23.13 9.18
N ALA A 301 31.78 -22.63 8.48
CA ALA A 301 30.43 -23.20 8.53
C ALA A 301 30.23 -24.38 7.56
N TYR A 302 31.08 -24.51 6.53
CA TYR A 302 31.11 -25.68 5.65
C TYR A 302 31.68 -26.94 6.35
N GLN A 303 32.47 -26.78 7.42
CA GLN A 303 33.12 -27.89 8.12
C GLN A 303 32.30 -28.48 9.28
N SER A 304 31.31 -27.78 9.82
CA SER A 304 30.51 -28.27 10.96
C SER A 304 29.34 -29.20 10.57
N PHE A 305 29.00 -29.30 9.28
CA PHE A 305 27.92 -30.19 8.81
C PHE A 305 28.40 -31.58 8.37
N ILE A 306 29.71 -31.75 8.10
CA ILE A 306 30.28 -33.05 7.67
C ILE A 306 30.54 -33.99 8.86
N SER A 307 30.53 -33.51 10.10
CA SER A 307 30.95 -34.30 11.27
C SER A 307 29.82 -34.88 12.13
N ASN A 308 28.53 -34.68 11.79
CA ASN A 308 27.41 -35.11 12.64
C ASN A 308 26.30 -35.94 11.96
N SER A 309 26.62 -36.67 10.89
CA SER A 309 25.73 -37.73 10.37
C SER A 309 26.33 -39.11 10.61
N ASN A 310 26.15 -39.63 11.83
CA ASN A 310 26.12 -41.07 12.03
C ASN A 310 24.74 -41.58 11.59
N GLY A 311 24.68 -42.21 10.40
CA GLY A 311 23.60 -43.13 10.04
C GLY A 311 22.51 -42.57 9.12
N SER A 312 22.48 -43.17 7.92
CA SER A 312 21.34 -43.37 7.00
C SER A 312 20.55 -42.14 6.48
N ASP A 313 20.67 -41.95 5.15
CA ASP A 313 19.87 -41.15 4.20
C ASP A 313 20.41 -39.78 3.80
N ILE A 314 21.41 -39.84 2.91
CA ILE A 314 21.97 -38.71 2.16
C ILE A 314 21.18 -38.57 0.85
N THR A 315 20.04 -37.86 0.84
CA THR A 315 19.34 -37.52 -0.43
C THR A 315 18.83 -36.09 -0.56
N GLN A 316 19.01 -35.19 0.41
CA GLN A 316 18.76 -33.75 0.19
C GLN A 316 19.82 -32.89 0.89
N GLN A 317 20.69 -32.23 0.11
CA GLN A 317 21.63 -31.25 0.64
C GLN A 317 20.90 -29.91 0.83
N GLN A 318 20.71 -29.48 2.08
CA GLN A 318 20.28 -28.12 2.43
C GLN A 318 21.51 -27.21 2.54
N LEU A 319 21.61 -26.23 1.63
CA LEU A 319 22.47 -25.08 1.78
C LEU A 319 21.79 -24.09 2.75
N VAL A 320 22.30 -24.02 3.97
CA VAL A 320 21.85 -23.03 4.96
C VAL A 320 22.71 -21.77 4.86
N LEU A 321 22.11 -20.64 4.54
CA LEU A 321 22.74 -19.33 4.49
C LEU A 321 22.48 -18.57 5.79
N TYR A 322 23.56 -18.10 6.40
CA TYR A 322 23.50 -17.21 7.55
C TYR A 322 23.62 -15.77 7.05
N VAL A 323 22.55 -14.98 7.22
CA VAL A 323 22.49 -13.57 6.85
C VAL A 323 22.53 -12.69 8.10
N THR A 324 23.30 -11.61 8.04
CA THR A 324 23.34 -10.54 9.05
C THR A 324 22.43 -9.39 8.60
N SER A 325 22.20 -8.40 9.46
CA SER A 325 21.53 -7.17 9.01
C SER A 325 22.23 -6.55 7.80
N GLY A 326 21.46 -6.06 6.83
CA GLY A 326 21.99 -5.50 5.60
C GLY A 326 21.06 -5.60 4.40
N VAL A 327 21.50 -5.05 3.27
CA VAL A 327 20.78 -5.09 1.99
C VAL A 327 21.38 -6.17 1.09
N TYR A 328 20.57 -7.06 0.56
CA TYR A 328 20.95 -8.16 -0.30
C TYR A 328 20.32 -7.94 -1.67
N ASN A 329 21.13 -7.55 -2.64
CA ASN A 329 20.70 -7.37 -4.03
C ASN A 329 21.08 -8.62 -4.84
N ALA A 330 20.13 -9.20 -5.56
CA ALA A 330 20.45 -10.25 -6.52
C ALA A 330 21.15 -9.65 -7.75
N THR A 331 22.23 -10.29 -8.20
CA THR A 331 22.85 -10.06 -9.52
C THR A 331 22.73 -11.32 -10.36
N GLU A 332 22.73 -11.19 -11.70
CA GLU A 332 22.28 -12.22 -12.65
C GLU A 332 22.93 -13.62 -12.53
N ASN A 333 24.08 -13.73 -11.85
CA ASN A 333 24.89 -14.95 -11.78
C ASN A 333 25.03 -15.59 -10.38
N THR A 334 24.45 -14.99 -9.33
CA THR A 334 24.85 -15.38 -7.96
C THR A 334 24.07 -16.57 -7.40
N LEU A 335 22.84 -16.83 -7.87
CA LEU A 335 22.02 -17.96 -7.41
C LEU A 335 21.84 -19.07 -8.45
N THR A 336 22.04 -18.78 -9.74
CA THR A 336 22.10 -19.78 -10.82
C THR A 336 23.25 -20.77 -10.60
N SER A 337 24.37 -20.33 -10.02
CA SER A 337 25.49 -21.21 -9.64
C SER A 337 25.21 -22.08 -8.41
N ILE A 338 24.29 -21.67 -7.54
CA ILE A 338 23.85 -22.43 -6.35
C ILE A 338 22.73 -23.41 -6.72
N GLY A 339 21.84 -23.03 -7.64
CA GLY A 339 20.74 -23.87 -8.13
C GLY A 339 21.19 -24.99 -9.06
N SER A 340 22.33 -24.86 -9.75
CA SER A 340 22.85 -25.89 -10.66
C SER A 340 23.28 -27.20 -10.00
N SER A 341 23.32 -27.28 -8.65
CA SER A 341 23.69 -28.48 -7.88
C SER A 341 22.51 -29.21 -7.22
N GLY A 342 21.26 -28.77 -7.42
CA GLY A 342 20.09 -29.42 -6.80
C GLY A 342 20.02 -29.24 -5.27
N SER A 343 20.63 -28.20 -4.73
CA SER A 343 20.72 -27.95 -3.28
C SER A 343 19.60 -27.00 -2.81
N ASN A 344 18.92 -27.37 -1.71
CA ASN A 344 17.85 -26.58 -1.09
C ASN A 344 18.43 -25.33 -0.41
N ILE A 345 17.88 -24.13 -0.63
CA ILE A 345 18.36 -22.91 0.04
C ILE A 345 17.49 -22.60 1.26
N GLY A 346 18.04 -22.78 2.46
CA GLY A 346 17.45 -22.33 3.72
C GLY A 346 18.19 -21.11 4.24
N ILE A 347 17.50 -20.05 4.62
CA ILE A 347 18.11 -18.90 5.30
C ILE A 347 17.79 -19.04 6.79
N LEU A 348 18.79 -19.44 7.60
CA LEU A 348 18.70 -19.42 9.06
C LEU A 348 19.43 -18.19 9.58
N ASN A 349 18.75 -17.36 10.37
CA ASN A 349 19.43 -16.32 11.12
C ASN A 349 20.18 -16.93 12.32
N ILE A 350 21.49 -16.64 12.44
CA ILE A 350 22.24 -16.78 13.69
C ILE A 350 22.75 -15.37 14.04
N GLU A 351 22.11 -14.72 14.99
CA GLU A 351 22.83 -13.73 15.78
C GLU A 351 23.48 -14.46 16.96
N SER A 352 24.75 -14.81 16.79
CA SER A 352 25.61 -15.24 17.88
C SER A 352 26.35 -14.02 18.43
N ASN A 353 26.03 -13.66 19.67
CA ASN A 353 26.79 -12.80 20.58
C ASN A 353 27.19 -11.41 20.06
N GLN A 354 26.56 -10.37 20.62
CA GLN A 354 27.19 -9.21 21.31
C GLN A 354 26.16 -8.07 21.45
N ASN A 355 25.72 -7.80 22.68
CA ASN A 355 25.24 -6.56 23.32
C ASN A 355 24.91 -5.27 22.51
N ASN A 356 24.39 -5.32 21.29
CA ASN A 356 23.93 -4.13 20.58
C ASN A 356 22.40 -4.16 20.37
N THR A 357 21.74 -3.15 20.93
CA THR A 357 20.28 -2.95 20.99
C THR A 357 19.71 -2.22 19.77
N SER A 358 20.30 -2.39 18.58
CA SER A 358 19.83 -1.74 17.35
C SER A 358 19.05 -2.73 16.48
N ASN A 359 17.78 -2.45 16.19
CA ASN A 359 16.90 -3.17 15.26
C ASN A 359 17.65 -3.68 14.02
N SER A 360 17.86 -4.99 13.90
CA SER A 360 18.45 -5.58 12.68
C SER A 360 17.36 -5.73 11.62
N SER A 361 17.69 -5.27 10.40
CA SER A 361 16.83 -5.40 9.22
C SER A 361 17.57 -6.12 8.09
N VAL A 362 16.84 -6.97 7.37
CA VAL A 362 17.33 -7.66 6.17
C VAL A 362 16.48 -7.23 4.99
N ILE A 363 17.10 -6.67 3.96
CA ILE A 363 16.41 -6.18 2.76
C ILE A 363 16.81 -7.04 1.58
N PHE A 364 15.86 -7.59 0.83
CA PHE A 364 16.08 -8.36 -0.38
C PHE A 364 15.54 -7.58 -1.58
N ASN A 365 16.35 -7.34 -2.61
CA ASN A 365 15.92 -6.67 -3.84
C ASN A 365 16.27 -7.46 -5.12
N GLY A 366 15.35 -7.49 -6.09
CA GLY A 366 15.65 -7.74 -7.50
C GLY A 366 15.86 -9.21 -7.92
N PHE A 367 15.22 -10.16 -7.25
CA PHE A 367 15.34 -11.59 -7.57
C PHE A 367 14.36 -11.95 -8.69
N ASN A 368 14.84 -12.25 -9.90
CA ASN A 368 14.00 -12.61 -11.06
C ASN A 368 14.30 -14.03 -11.58
N TYR A 369 14.60 -14.97 -10.69
CA TYR A 369 15.09 -16.30 -11.06
C TYR A 369 14.24 -17.42 -10.45
N ASN A 370 14.09 -18.52 -11.19
CA ASN A 370 13.55 -19.79 -10.70
C ASN A 370 14.43 -20.33 -9.56
N LEU A 371 14.15 -19.90 -8.33
CA LEU A 371 14.81 -20.42 -7.14
C LEU A 371 14.20 -21.77 -6.79
N PRO A 372 14.99 -22.83 -6.52
CA PRO A 372 14.42 -24.13 -6.16
C PRO A 372 13.68 -24.08 -4.81
N MET A 373 14.16 -23.30 -3.85
CA MET A 373 13.54 -23.16 -2.52
C MET A 373 14.02 -21.88 -1.81
N PHE A 374 13.12 -21.15 -1.15
CA PHE A 374 13.39 -20.06 -0.22
C PHE A 374 12.64 -20.34 1.08
N SER A 375 13.35 -20.74 2.14
CA SER A 375 12.76 -20.83 3.47
C SER A 375 13.47 -19.90 4.45
N PHE A 376 12.69 -19.17 5.23
CA PHE A 376 13.17 -18.33 6.32
C PHE A 376 12.50 -18.77 7.62
N SER A 377 13.31 -19.04 8.64
CA SER A 377 12.82 -19.31 9.99
C SER A 377 13.70 -18.58 11.00
N THR A 378 13.09 -17.79 11.89
CA THR A 378 13.81 -17.13 12.99
C THR A 378 13.33 -17.59 14.36
N LYS A 379 14.28 -17.74 15.29
CA LYS A 379 14.04 -18.06 16.71
C LYS A 379 14.69 -17.03 17.66
N THR A 380 15.33 -15.97 17.15
CA THR A 380 16.14 -15.02 17.94
C THR A 380 15.53 -13.62 17.92
N SER A 381 15.29 -13.03 19.10
CA SER A 381 14.56 -11.76 19.30
C SER A 381 15.23 -10.48 18.77
N GLN A 382 16.32 -10.59 18.01
CA GLN A 382 17.16 -9.45 17.63
C GLN A 382 16.83 -8.93 16.21
N LEU A 383 16.46 -9.81 15.27
CA LEU A 383 15.93 -9.41 13.95
C LEU A 383 14.48 -8.96 14.05
N SER A 384 14.24 -7.69 13.74
CA SER A 384 12.91 -7.07 13.82
C SER A 384 12.28 -6.78 12.47
N THR A 385 13.04 -6.75 11.35
CA THR A 385 12.47 -6.40 10.04
C THR A 385 13.03 -7.21 8.87
N ILE A 386 12.15 -7.66 7.98
CA ILE A 386 12.48 -8.19 6.64
C ILE A 386 11.77 -7.33 5.60
N VAL A 387 12.51 -6.93 4.58
CA VAL A 387 11.99 -6.20 3.42
C VAL A 387 12.26 -7.01 2.15
N MET A 388 11.27 -7.18 1.29
CA MET A 388 11.39 -7.85 -0.01
C MET A 388 10.81 -6.94 -1.10
N ASN A 389 11.63 -6.53 -2.06
CA ASN A 389 11.20 -5.64 -3.14
C ASN A 389 11.56 -6.19 -4.52
N ASN A 390 10.61 -6.18 -5.45
CA ASN A 390 10.83 -6.59 -6.85
C ASN A 390 11.38 -8.02 -6.95
N ILE A 391 10.69 -8.97 -6.32
CA ILE A 391 11.10 -10.38 -6.24
C ILE A 391 10.05 -11.26 -6.90
N GLN A 392 10.49 -12.15 -7.79
CA GLN A 392 9.67 -13.18 -8.39
C GLN A 392 10.11 -14.56 -7.89
N PHE A 393 9.23 -15.23 -7.17
CA PHE A 393 9.31 -16.65 -6.83
C PHE A 393 8.46 -17.42 -7.83
N VAL A 394 9.11 -18.14 -8.75
CA VAL A 394 8.44 -18.89 -9.81
C VAL A 394 8.92 -20.34 -9.77
N ASN A 395 7.99 -21.30 -9.67
CA ASN A 395 8.29 -22.73 -9.55
C ASN A 395 9.23 -23.04 -8.36
N SER A 396 9.00 -22.37 -7.24
CA SER A 396 9.86 -22.41 -6.06
C SER A 396 9.16 -23.08 -4.88
N SER A 397 9.88 -23.62 -3.91
CA SER A 397 9.32 -23.80 -2.56
C SER A 397 9.50 -22.52 -1.75
N PHE A 398 8.48 -22.07 -1.01
CA PHE A 398 8.56 -20.84 -0.19
C PHE A 398 7.94 -21.02 1.19
N LEU A 399 8.63 -20.55 2.24
CA LEU A 399 8.09 -20.47 3.59
C LEU A 399 8.78 -19.37 4.39
N ILE A 400 8.03 -18.46 5.00
CA ILE A 400 8.50 -17.62 6.10
C ILE A 400 7.79 -18.05 7.38
N SER A 401 8.57 -18.41 8.39
CA SER A 401 8.06 -18.77 9.70
C SER A 401 8.74 -17.99 10.83
N SER A 402 7.97 -17.55 11.81
CA SER A 402 8.49 -16.86 12.99
C SER A 402 7.62 -17.14 14.22
N SER A 403 8.26 -17.39 15.36
CA SER A 403 7.61 -17.45 16.68
C SER A 403 7.84 -16.16 17.51
N ILE A 404 8.45 -15.14 16.90
CA ILE A 404 8.84 -13.87 17.52
C ILE A 404 8.34 -12.69 16.66
N PRO A 405 8.22 -11.48 17.22
CA PRO A 405 7.73 -10.31 16.49
C PRO A 405 8.60 -10.00 15.29
N LEU A 406 7.97 -9.94 14.11
CA LEU A 406 8.64 -9.66 12.86
C LEU A 406 7.86 -8.60 12.10
N GLN A 407 8.53 -7.57 11.61
CA GLN A 407 7.98 -6.67 10.60
C GLN A 407 8.36 -7.20 9.21
N LEU A 408 7.39 -7.55 8.40
CA LEU A 408 7.58 -8.10 7.05
C LEU A 408 6.99 -7.13 6.03
N ASN A 409 7.85 -6.47 5.25
CA ASN A 409 7.44 -5.53 4.21
C ASN A 409 7.74 -6.15 2.83
N ILE A 410 6.72 -6.40 2.02
CA ILE A 410 6.82 -7.02 0.69
C ILE A 410 6.20 -6.08 -0.33
N SER A 411 6.96 -5.65 -1.33
CA SER A 411 6.47 -4.75 -2.36
C SER A 411 6.88 -5.20 -3.76
N ASN A 412 5.94 -5.11 -4.71
CA ASN A 412 6.19 -5.44 -6.12
C ASN A 412 6.71 -6.88 -6.33
N CYS A 413 6.21 -7.84 -5.55
CA CYS A 413 6.66 -9.23 -5.60
C CYS A 413 5.64 -10.14 -6.29
N LYS A 414 6.12 -11.22 -6.90
CA LYS A 414 5.30 -12.27 -7.51
C LYS A 414 5.62 -13.62 -6.88
N PHE A 415 4.59 -14.37 -6.49
CA PHE A 415 4.67 -15.75 -6.01
C PHE A 415 3.81 -16.60 -6.95
N GLU A 416 4.43 -17.38 -7.83
CA GLU A 416 3.76 -18.14 -8.88
C GLU A 416 4.21 -19.61 -8.86
N ASN A 417 3.27 -20.56 -8.91
CA ASN A 417 3.57 -22.00 -8.94
C ASN A 417 4.46 -22.42 -7.77
N VAL A 418 4.16 -21.88 -6.58
CA VAL A 418 4.96 -22.12 -5.39
C VAL A 418 4.45 -23.36 -4.66
N SER A 419 5.36 -24.25 -4.28
CA SER A 419 5.04 -25.45 -3.49
C SER A 419 5.30 -25.21 -2.00
N SER A 420 4.35 -25.55 -1.13
CA SER A 420 4.58 -25.58 0.30
C SER A 420 3.67 -26.57 1.01
N ASN A 421 4.25 -27.36 1.92
CA ASN A 421 3.50 -28.26 2.80
C ASN A 421 2.96 -27.55 4.06
N ALA A 422 3.41 -26.33 4.35
CA ALA A 422 3.13 -25.61 5.60
C ALA A 422 2.53 -24.22 5.39
N GLY A 423 2.21 -23.84 4.15
CA GLY A 423 1.81 -22.48 3.77
C GLY A 423 2.99 -21.59 3.37
N LEU A 424 2.71 -20.37 2.93
CA LEU A 424 3.75 -19.42 2.52
C LEU A 424 4.25 -18.59 3.70
N PHE A 425 3.33 -18.16 4.56
CA PHE A 425 3.63 -17.31 5.72
C PHE A 425 2.98 -17.90 6.96
N TYR A 426 3.80 -18.43 7.87
CA TYR A 426 3.37 -18.98 9.15
C TYR A 426 3.96 -18.15 10.29
N LEU A 427 3.26 -17.09 10.71
CA LEU A 427 3.78 -16.14 11.69
C LEU A 427 2.92 -16.15 12.95
N ASP A 428 3.50 -16.64 14.04
CA ASP A 428 2.83 -16.77 15.33
C ASP A 428 3.60 -16.00 16.39
N THR A 429 2.95 -15.09 17.11
CA THR A 429 3.62 -14.32 18.16
C THR A 429 2.79 -14.25 19.42
N SER A 430 3.44 -14.06 20.57
CA SER A 430 2.74 -13.85 21.83
C SER A 430 2.05 -12.47 21.84
N PRO A 431 0.82 -12.35 22.39
CA PRO A 431 0.06 -11.09 22.40
C PRO A 431 0.73 -9.97 23.22
N TYR A 432 1.75 -10.30 24.02
CA TYR A 432 2.51 -9.33 24.81
C TYR A 432 3.56 -8.56 23.99
N TYR A 433 3.79 -8.96 22.75
CA TYR A 433 4.76 -8.29 21.90
C TYR A 433 4.11 -7.24 21.00
N LEU A 434 4.68 -6.04 20.98
CA LEU A 434 4.26 -4.94 20.12
C LEU A 434 5.15 -4.86 18.88
N GLY A 435 4.58 -4.49 17.73
CA GLY A 435 5.34 -4.17 16.51
C GLY A 435 5.40 -5.27 15.44
N ALA A 436 4.74 -6.42 15.64
CA ALA A 436 4.63 -7.45 14.62
C ALA A 436 3.65 -7.01 13.51
N ALA A 437 4.15 -6.90 12.27
CA ALA A 437 3.36 -6.39 11.16
C ALA A 437 3.71 -7.07 9.84
N ILE A 438 2.72 -7.22 8.96
CA ILE A 438 2.92 -7.60 7.56
C ILE A 438 2.35 -6.50 6.68
N VAL A 439 3.15 -6.05 5.73
CA VAL A 439 2.76 -5.12 4.67
C VAL A 439 3.03 -5.81 3.35
N LEU A 440 1.99 -6.08 2.55
CA LEU A 440 2.10 -6.54 1.16
C LEU A 440 1.48 -5.50 0.24
N GLU A 441 2.29 -4.98 -0.68
CA GLU A 441 1.88 -3.94 -1.62
C GLU A 441 2.20 -4.34 -3.05
N ASN A 442 1.28 -4.04 -3.98
CA ASN A 442 1.50 -4.20 -5.43
C ASN A 442 2.03 -5.58 -5.82
N SER A 443 1.52 -6.64 -5.18
CA SER A 443 2.10 -7.99 -5.26
C SER A 443 1.08 -9.02 -5.75
N VAL A 444 1.59 -10.09 -6.36
CA VAL A 444 0.81 -11.16 -6.98
C VAL A 444 1.14 -12.49 -6.28
N ILE A 445 0.12 -13.23 -5.89
CA ILE A 445 0.22 -14.59 -5.34
C ILE A 445 -0.72 -15.47 -6.15
N GLU A 446 -0.20 -16.36 -6.99
CA GLU A 446 -1.03 -17.13 -7.90
C GLU A 446 -0.55 -18.57 -8.11
N ASN A 447 -1.50 -19.44 -8.46
CA ASN A 447 -1.25 -20.84 -8.84
C ASN A 447 -0.51 -21.60 -7.73
N ILE A 448 -1.10 -21.68 -6.54
CA ILE A 448 -0.46 -22.31 -5.37
C ILE A 448 -1.32 -23.46 -4.89
N GLU A 449 -0.75 -24.67 -4.93
CA GLU A 449 -1.40 -25.87 -4.40
C GLU A 449 -0.80 -26.24 -3.04
N LEU A 450 -1.57 -26.03 -1.98
CA LEU A 450 -1.28 -26.47 -0.62
C LEU A 450 -2.04 -27.76 -0.29
N SER A 451 -1.51 -28.49 0.69
CA SER A 451 -2.21 -29.65 1.27
C SER A 451 -3.54 -29.23 1.92
N VAL A 452 -4.53 -30.12 1.87
CA VAL A 452 -5.84 -29.94 2.53
C VAL A 452 -5.67 -29.47 3.99
N GLY A 453 -6.47 -28.49 4.41
CA GLY A 453 -6.38 -27.85 5.73
C GLY A 453 -5.28 -26.80 5.90
N SER A 454 -4.40 -26.59 4.91
CA SER A 454 -3.31 -25.61 4.99
C SER A 454 -3.81 -24.18 4.73
N SER A 455 -3.05 -23.21 5.22
CA SER A 455 -3.29 -21.78 4.99
C SER A 455 -2.08 -21.17 4.29
N PHE A 456 -2.30 -20.34 3.26
CA PHE A 456 -1.20 -19.63 2.61
C PHE A 456 -0.69 -18.47 3.48
N PHE A 457 -1.57 -17.87 4.30
CA PHE A 457 -1.20 -17.07 5.47
C PHE A 457 -1.82 -17.67 6.73
N SER A 458 -1.02 -17.87 7.77
CA SER A 458 -1.49 -18.20 9.11
C SER A 458 -0.85 -17.26 10.11
N LEU A 459 -1.63 -16.31 10.61
CA LEU A 459 -1.16 -15.17 11.40
C LEU A 459 -1.79 -15.12 12.78
N THR A 460 -0.99 -14.91 13.81
CA THR A 460 -1.46 -14.75 15.19
C THR A 460 -0.82 -13.54 15.87
N ASN A 461 -1.63 -12.59 16.33
CA ASN A 461 -1.21 -11.33 16.98
C ASN A 461 -0.41 -10.38 16.07
N TYR A 462 -0.84 -10.22 14.81
CA TYR A 462 -0.20 -9.35 13.82
C TYR A 462 -1.08 -8.17 13.40
N THR A 463 -0.45 -7.05 13.05
CA THR A 463 -1.09 -6.04 12.20
C THR A 463 -0.84 -6.39 10.72
N VAL A 464 -1.87 -6.35 9.89
CA VAL A 464 -1.81 -6.80 8.48
C VAL A 464 -2.28 -5.66 7.57
N TYR A 465 -1.47 -5.34 6.56
CA TYR A 465 -1.80 -4.37 5.52
C TYR A 465 -1.61 -5.03 4.16
N LEU A 466 -2.68 -5.16 3.40
CA LEU A 466 -2.64 -5.59 2.00
C LEU A 466 -3.18 -4.45 1.14
N ASP A 467 -2.38 -3.94 0.20
CA ASP A 467 -2.84 -2.95 -0.77
C ASP A 467 -2.44 -3.34 -2.19
N ASN A 468 -3.42 -3.31 -3.11
CA ASN A 468 -3.21 -3.68 -4.51
C ASN A 468 -2.57 -5.08 -4.65
N VAL A 469 -3.12 -6.08 -3.93
CA VAL A 469 -2.64 -7.46 -3.96
C VAL A 469 -3.59 -8.33 -4.78
N PHE A 470 -3.05 -9.11 -5.72
CA PHE A 470 -3.81 -10.09 -6.50
C PHE A 470 -3.50 -11.50 -5.98
N ILE A 471 -4.52 -12.20 -5.51
CA ILE A 471 -4.44 -13.56 -4.97
C ILE A 471 -5.37 -14.45 -5.79
N SER A 472 -4.84 -15.39 -6.57
CA SER A 472 -5.65 -16.18 -7.50
C SER A 472 -5.24 -17.63 -7.67
N ASN A 473 -6.20 -18.53 -7.88
CA ASN A 473 -5.96 -19.95 -8.14
C ASN A 473 -5.08 -20.59 -7.05
N ILE A 474 -5.58 -20.55 -5.81
CA ILE A 474 -4.87 -21.04 -4.63
C ILE A 474 -5.73 -22.07 -3.90
N THR A 475 -5.11 -23.16 -3.43
CA THR A 475 -5.72 -23.99 -2.39
C THR A 475 -5.24 -23.56 -1.00
N GLY A 476 -6.18 -23.41 -0.07
CA GLY A 476 -5.91 -22.96 1.30
C GLY A 476 -6.37 -21.53 1.60
N SER A 477 -6.38 -21.17 2.89
CA SER A 477 -6.99 -19.93 3.39
C SER A 477 -5.98 -18.87 3.84
N PHE A 478 -6.42 -17.61 3.92
CA PHE A 478 -5.79 -16.55 4.71
C PHE A 478 -6.41 -16.59 6.12
N THR A 479 -5.68 -17.12 7.10
CA THR A 479 -6.19 -17.30 8.46
C THR A 479 -5.54 -16.31 9.43
N MET A 480 -6.36 -15.60 10.21
CA MET A 480 -5.94 -14.62 11.21
C MET A 480 -6.54 -14.92 12.59
N TYR A 481 -5.69 -14.85 13.62
CA TYR A 481 -6.05 -14.98 15.03
C TYR A 481 -5.60 -13.73 15.80
N ASN A 482 -6.54 -12.98 16.36
CA ASN A 482 -6.29 -11.75 17.12
C ASN A 482 -5.39 -10.74 16.37
N CYS A 483 -5.70 -10.49 15.10
CA CYS A 483 -4.99 -9.55 14.23
C CYS A 483 -5.76 -8.21 14.12
N ASN A 484 -5.08 -7.18 13.60
CA ASN A 484 -5.74 -5.99 13.05
C ASN A 484 -5.38 -5.89 11.58
N ALA A 485 -6.34 -6.05 10.68
CA ALA A 485 -6.11 -6.20 9.26
C ALA A 485 -6.83 -5.12 8.45
N THR A 486 -6.08 -4.49 7.53
CA THR A 486 -6.61 -3.58 6.51
C THR A 486 -6.26 -4.12 5.13
N ILE A 487 -7.28 -4.35 4.31
CA ILE A 487 -7.17 -4.88 2.96
C ILE A 487 -7.82 -3.89 2.00
N THR A 488 -7.04 -3.35 1.07
CA THR A 488 -7.48 -2.34 0.11
C THR A 488 -7.11 -2.72 -1.31
N ASN A 489 -7.98 -2.35 -2.26
CA ASN A 489 -7.70 -2.48 -3.70
C ASN A 489 -7.26 -3.89 -4.14
N SER A 490 -7.69 -4.93 -3.43
CA SER A 490 -7.14 -6.29 -3.57
C SER A 490 -8.15 -7.25 -4.18
N ILE A 491 -7.66 -8.28 -4.85
CA ILE A 491 -8.47 -9.27 -5.58
C ILE A 491 -8.18 -10.66 -5.02
N PHE A 492 -9.24 -11.38 -4.67
CA PHE A 492 -9.22 -12.77 -4.21
C PHE A 492 -10.08 -13.61 -5.15
N ASN A 493 -9.44 -14.40 -6.01
CA ASN A 493 -10.12 -15.11 -7.09
C ASN A 493 -9.81 -16.60 -7.09
N GLU A 494 -10.80 -17.47 -7.33
CA GLU A 494 -10.56 -18.91 -7.52
C GLU A 494 -9.78 -19.56 -6.35
N ILE A 495 -10.05 -19.14 -5.12
CA ILE A 495 -9.46 -19.73 -3.92
C ILE A 495 -10.36 -20.87 -3.44
N THR A 496 -9.79 -22.07 -3.31
CA THR A 496 -10.48 -23.25 -2.80
C THR A 496 -9.92 -23.65 -1.44
N SER A 497 -10.72 -23.65 -0.38
CA SER A 497 -10.21 -23.95 0.95
C SER A 497 -11.24 -24.57 1.89
N ASP A 498 -10.79 -25.36 2.86
CA ASP A 498 -11.69 -25.91 3.89
C ASP A 498 -12.28 -24.81 4.78
N LYS A 499 -11.52 -23.73 4.97
CA LYS A 499 -11.99 -22.49 5.59
C LYS A 499 -12.32 -21.45 4.51
N SER A 500 -12.76 -20.26 4.88
CA SER A 500 -12.95 -19.15 3.92
C SER A 500 -11.62 -18.62 3.41
N PRO A 501 -11.56 -18.08 2.17
CA PRO A 501 -10.39 -17.37 1.65
C PRO A 501 -9.82 -16.35 2.62
N ILE A 502 -10.67 -15.61 3.35
CA ILE A 502 -10.29 -14.87 4.55
C ILE A 502 -11.04 -15.45 5.75
N SER A 503 -10.30 -15.98 6.71
CA SER A 503 -10.81 -16.52 7.97
C SER A 503 -10.27 -15.72 9.15
N SER A 504 -11.13 -14.97 9.82
CA SER A 504 -10.78 -14.05 10.91
C SER A 504 -11.37 -14.51 12.24
N PHE A 505 -10.51 -14.74 13.23
CA PHE A 505 -10.88 -15.16 14.57
C PHE A 505 -10.42 -14.12 15.60
N GLY A 506 -11.36 -13.41 16.21
CA GLY A 506 -11.04 -12.37 17.21
C GLY A 506 -10.21 -11.20 16.68
N SER A 507 -10.20 -10.94 15.36
CA SER A 507 -9.40 -9.90 14.71
C SER A 507 -10.27 -8.72 14.25
N ASP A 508 -9.79 -7.47 14.36
CA ASP A 508 -10.41 -6.31 13.71
C ASP A 508 -10.07 -6.33 12.21
N LEU A 509 -11.06 -6.16 11.33
CA LEU A 509 -10.89 -6.31 9.88
C LEU A 509 -11.58 -5.18 9.11
N LEU A 510 -10.80 -4.45 8.32
CA LEU A 510 -11.27 -3.46 7.35
C LEU A 510 -10.94 -3.95 5.94
N ILE A 511 -11.97 -4.06 5.09
CA ILE A 511 -11.83 -4.37 3.66
C ILE A 511 -12.46 -3.23 2.86
N LYS A 512 -11.72 -2.69 1.89
CA LYS A 512 -12.20 -1.57 1.06
C LYS A 512 -11.80 -1.72 -0.40
N SER A 513 -12.69 -1.34 -1.30
CA SER A 513 -12.41 -1.28 -2.75
C SER A 513 -11.83 -2.59 -3.32
N SER A 514 -12.29 -3.74 -2.82
CA SER A 514 -11.70 -5.06 -3.14
C SER A 514 -12.71 -5.96 -3.84
N SER A 515 -12.28 -7.14 -4.33
CA SER A 515 -13.19 -8.10 -4.94
C SER A 515 -12.87 -9.55 -4.59
N PHE A 516 -13.92 -10.33 -4.34
CA PHE A 516 -13.89 -11.76 -4.09
C PHE A 516 -14.71 -12.47 -5.15
N SER A 517 -14.07 -13.27 -6.00
CA SER A 517 -14.74 -13.95 -7.10
C SER A 517 -14.43 -15.42 -7.21
N SER A 518 -15.44 -16.22 -7.55
CA SER A 518 -15.29 -17.64 -7.90
C SER A 518 -14.58 -18.47 -6.82
N ASN A 519 -14.67 -18.06 -5.55
CA ASN A 519 -14.03 -18.77 -4.45
C ASN A 519 -14.95 -19.87 -3.91
N VAL A 520 -14.35 -20.94 -3.37
CA VAL A 520 -15.05 -22.13 -2.89
C VAL A 520 -14.56 -22.45 -1.47
N ALA A 521 -15.48 -22.49 -0.51
CA ALA A 521 -15.18 -22.82 0.87
C ALA A 521 -16.21 -23.74 1.54
N ASN A 522 -15.94 -24.21 2.76
CA ASN A 522 -16.97 -24.87 3.56
C ASN A 522 -17.97 -23.86 4.13
N VAL A 523 -17.45 -22.80 4.75
CA VAL A 523 -18.23 -21.66 5.26
C VAL A 523 -17.69 -20.39 4.63
N GLY A 524 -18.55 -19.41 4.37
CA GLY A 524 -18.12 -18.10 3.88
C GLY A 524 -17.28 -18.21 2.62
N GLY A 525 -17.90 -18.36 1.45
CA GLY A 525 -17.17 -18.56 0.19
C GLY A 525 -16.05 -17.54 -0.06
N ALA A 526 -16.14 -16.35 0.53
CA ALA A 526 -15.09 -15.32 0.58
C ALA A 526 -14.55 -15.07 2.00
N ILE A 527 -15.43 -14.82 2.98
CA ILE A 527 -15.05 -14.35 4.32
C ILE A 527 -15.77 -15.17 5.40
N SER A 528 -15.02 -15.65 6.39
CA SER A 528 -15.54 -16.06 7.70
C SER A 528 -15.01 -15.11 8.77
N PHE A 529 -15.91 -14.57 9.58
CA PHE A 529 -15.59 -13.67 10.68
C PHE A 529 -16.25 -14.16 11.98
N GLU A 530 -15.41 -14.58 12.93
CA GLU A 530 -15.84 -15.31 14.11
C GLU A 530 -15.18 -14.77 15.38
N LEU A 531 -15.90 -14.87 16.50
CA LEU A 531 -15.38 -14.55 17.83
C LEU A 531 -14.42 -15.65 18.34
N LEU A 532 -13.34 -15.25 19.00
CA LEU A 532 -12.48 -16.16 19.76
C LEU A 532 -12.41 -15.73 21.23
N GLY A 533 -13.01 -16.52 22.13
CA GLY A 533 -13.00 -16.25 23.57
C GLY A 533 -13.76 -14.98 23.96
N SER A 534 -13.16 -14.13 24.79
CA SER A 534 -13.73 -12.84 25.26
C SER A 534 -13.28 -11.62 24.46
N LEU A 535 -12.53 -11.82 23.37
CA LEU A 535 -11.99 -10.74 22.54
C LEU A 535 -13.08 -10.18 21.63
N SER A 536 -13.43 -8.90 21.79
CA SER A 536 -14.42 -8.24 20.93
C SER A 536 -13.78 -7.71 19.65
N ASN A 537 -14.34 -8.05 18.49
CA ASN A 537 -13.81 -7.74 17.15
C ASN A 537 -14.82 -7.07 16.21
N SER A 538 -14.37 -6.12 15.40
CA SER A 538 -15.17 -5.38 14.42
C SER A 538 -14.82 -5.74 12.98
N LEU A 539 -15.82 -5.67 12.10
CA LEU A 539 -15.67 -5.88 10.66
C LEU A 539 -16.28 -4.70 9.91
N SER A 540 -15.52 -4.09 9.00
CA SER A 540 -16.02 -3.08 8.07
C SER A 540 -15.65 -3.47 6.65
N VAL A 541 -16.65 -3.66 5.80
CA VAL A 541 -16.47 -3.99 4.38
C VAL A 541 -17.11 -2.89 3.54
N GLN A 542 -16.32 -2.26 2.68
CA GLN A 542 -16.73 -1.07 1.94
C GLN A 542 -16.42 -1.19 0.45
N MET A 543 -17.35 -0.80 -0.42
CA MET A 543 -17.12 -0.73 -1.88
C MET A 543 -16.53 -2.02 -2.45
N THR A 544 -17.00 -3.17 -1.99
CA THR A 544 -16.41 -4.48 -2.28
C THR A 544 -17.41 -5.37 -3.01
N ASN A 545 -16.93 -6.11 -4.01
CA ASN A 545 -17.73 -7.01 -4.82
C ASN A 545 -17.50 -8.48 -4.41
N PHE A 546 -18.59 -9.23 -4.29
CA PHE A 546 -18.62 -10.65 -3.99
C PHE A 546 -19.40 -11.36 -5.09
N THR A 547 -18.70 -12.05 -5.99
CA THR A 547 -19.29 -12.60 -7.22
C THR A 547 -19.01 -14.09 -7.39
N ASN A 548 -20.04 -14.90 -7.64
CA ASN A 548 -19.89 -16.33 -7.91
C ASN A 548 -19.15 -17.11 -6.79
N ASN A 549 -19.22 -16.67 -5.53
CA ASN A 549 -18.62 -17.43 -4.43
C ASN A 549 -19.54 -18.56 -3.97
N TYR A 550 -18.94 -19.64 -3.49
CA TYR A 550 -19.64 -20.85 -3.09
C TYR A 550 -19.24 -21.31 -1.70
N ALA A 551 -20.22 -21.69 -0.87
CA ALA A 551 -20.00 -22.37 0.40
C ALA A 551 -20.79 -23.69 0.48
N SER A 552 -20.11 -24.79 0.82
CA SER A 552 -20.77 -26.11 0.99
C SER A 552 -21.57 -26.24 2.29
N SER A 553 -21.51 -25.25 3.17
CA SER A 553 -22.38 -25.13 4.35
C SER A 553 -23.07 -23.77 4.40
N TYR A 554 -22.47 -22.78 5.08
CA TYR A 554 -23.13 -21.54 5.47
C TYR A 554 -22.52 -20.32 4.81
N GLY A 555 -23.36 -19.40 4.35
CA GLY A 555 -22.94 -18.10 3.83
C GLY A 555 -22.17 -18.24 2.52
N GLY A 556 -22.88 -18.31 1.40
CA GLY A 556 -22.26 -18.56 0.09
C GLY A 556 -21.13 -17.60 -0.26
N SER A 557 -21.12 -16.40 0.31
CA SER A 557 -19.95 -15.52 0.31
C SER A 557 -19.43 -15.18 1.70
N VAL A 558 -20.30 -14.90 2.68
CA VAL A 558 -19.86 -14.40 4.00
C VAL A 558 -20.54 -15.17 5.12
N PHE A 559 -19.74 -15.64 6.06
CA PHE A 559 -20.19 -16.23 7.31
C PHE A 559 -19.78 -15.35 8.49
N LEU A 560 -20.74 -15.03 9.35
CA LEU A 560 -20.54 -14.17 10.52
C LEU A 560 -21.05 -14.88 11.78
N SER A 561 -20.21 -14.99 12.80
CA SER A 561 -20.58 -15.68 14.03
C SER A 561 -20.12 -14.95 15.31
N ASN A 562 -21.05 -14.80 16.25
CA ASN A 562 -20.79 -14.52 17.67
C ASN A 562 -20.09 -13.19 18.01
N THR A 563 -20.10 -12.16 17.16
CA THR A 563 -19.51 -10.86 17.54
C THR A 563 -20.50 -9.90 18.22
N GLN A 564 -19.97 -9.15 19.19
CA GLN A 564 -20.70 -8.12 19.93
C GLN A 564 -20.38 -6.69 19.45
N LYS A 565 -19.35 -6.53 18.62
CA LYS A 565 -18.93 -5.23 18.07
C LYS A 565 -19.62 -4.99 16.72
N LEU A 566 -19.38 -3.80 16.16
CA LEU A 566 -19.94 -3.41 14.87
C LEU A 566 -19.43 -4.34 13.76
N VAL A 567 -20.39 -4.87 12.99
CA VAL A 567 -20.16 -5.45 11.67
C VAL A 567 -20.90 -4.58 10.67
N GLU A 568 -20.20 -4.05 9.66
CA GLU A 568 -20.82 -3.21 8.64
C GLU A 568 -20.43 -3.61 7.21
N PHE A 569 -21.42 -3.55 6.33
CA PHE A 569 -21.27 -3.61 4.88
C PHE A 569 -21.81 -2.32 4.28
N LEU A 570 -20.96 -1.61 3.53
CA LEU A 570 -21.29 -0.33 2.91
C LEU A 570 -20.98 -0.37 1.41
N ASN A 571 -21.94 -0.04 0.56
CA ASN A 571 -21.74 0.01 -0.89
C ASN A 571 -21.19 -1.31 -1.46
N CYS A 572 -21.66 -2.46 -0.97
CA CYS A 572 -21.16 -3.78 -1.38
C CYS A 572 -22.15 -4.50 -2.30
N ASN A 573 -21.63 -5.29 -3.24
CA ASN A 573 -22.44 -6.07 -4.17
C ASN A 573 -22.21 -7.57 -3.95
N PHE A 574 -23.29 -8.31 -3.74
CA PHE A 574 -23.31 -9.76 -3.60
C PHE A 574 -24.10 -10.36 -4.77
N VAL A 575 -23.37 -10.87 -5.76
CA VAL A 575 -23.94 -11.33 -7.04
C VAL A 575 -23.65 -12.81 -7.27
N ASN A 576 -24.67 -13.60 -7.59
CA ASN A 576 -24.54 -15.02 -7.95
C ASN A 576 -23.81 -15.89 -6.89
N ASN A 577 -23.89 -15.56 -5.60
CA ASN A 577 -23.27 -16.39 -4.56
C ASN A 577 -24.21 -17.53 -4.15
N SER A 578 -23.65 -18.68 -3.76
CA SER A 578 -24.45 -19.86 -3.41
C SER A 578 -23.96 -20.54 -2.13
N GLY A 579 -24.90 -20.84 -1.23
CA GLY A 579 -24.66 -21.63 -0.01
C GLY A 579 -25.50 -22.90 -0.01
N GLU A 580 -24.93 -24.06 0.35
CA GLU A 580 -25.66 -25.34 0.34
C GLU A 580 -26.59 -25.55 1.54
N SER A 581 -26.51 -24.73 2.60
CA SER A 581 -27.42 -24.84 3.76
C SER A 581 -28.20 -23.56 4.02
N GLN A 582 -27.52 -22.46 4.36
CA GLN A 582 -28.18 -21.24 4.83
C GLN A 582 -27.43 -19.98 4.39
N GLY A 583 -28.16 -19.01 3.85
CA GLY A 583 -27.64 -17.72 3.40
C GLY A 583 -26.87 -17.85 2.07
N GLY A 584 -27.50 -17.51 0.95
CA GLY A 584 -26.84 -17.60 -0.36
C GLY A 584 -25.70 -16.59 -0.54
N ALA A 585 -25.84 -15.40 0.05
CA ALA A 585 -24.76 -14.43 0.16
C ALA A 585 -24.17 -14.40 1.58
N ILE A 586 -25.01 -14.10 2.58
CA ILE A 586 -24.58 -13.89 3.96
C ILE A 586 -25.32 -14.84 4.91
N ASN A 587 -24.58 -15.48 5.80
CA ASN A 587 -25.14 -16.12 6.98
C ASN A 587 -24.66 -15.37 8.24
N ALA A 588 -25.60 -14.87 9.02
CA ALA A 588 -25.36 -14.06 10.20
C ALA A 588 -25.94 -14.73 11.45
N PHE A 589 -25.07 -15.09 12.39
CA PHE A 589 -25.45 -15.75 13.63
C PHE A 589 -24.93 -15.01 14.87
N ASN A 590 -25.84 -14.73 15.81
CA ASN A 590 -25.53 -14.17 17.13
C ASN A 590 -24.75 -12.85 17.05
N LEU A 591 -25.36 -11.84 16.42
CA LEU A 591 -24.76 -10.51 16.19
C LEU A 591 -25.64 -9.41 16.79
N ASN A 592 -25.08 -8.55 17.62
CA ASN A 592 -25.86 -7.46 18.25
C ASN A 592 -25.83 -6.14 17.48
N ASN A 593 -24.97 -6.01 16.47
CA ASN A 593 -24.77 -4.75 15.75
C ASN A 593 -24.30 -5.00 14.31
N LEU A 594 -25.23 -5.42 13.45
CA LEU A 594 -24.99 -5.56 12.01
C LEU A 594 -25.62 -4.40 11.23
N CYS A 595 -24.82 -3.70 10.43
CA CYS A 595 -25.27 -2.62 9.56
C CYS A 595 -25.07 -3.01 8.09
N ILE A 596 -26.11 -2.89 7.27
CA ILE A 596 -26.05 -3.14 5.82
C ILE A 596 -26.57 -1.89 5.11
N ASN A 597 -25.70 -1.16 4.42
CA ASN A 597 -26.06 0.13 3.83
C ASN A 597 -25.66 0.22 2.37
N THR A 598 -26.60 0.61 1.52
CA THR A 598 -26.40 0.79 0.07
C THR A 598 -25.84 -0.46 -0.60
N CYS A 599 -26.31 -1.64 -0.19
CA CYS A 599 -25.82 -2.92 -0.69
C CYS A 599 -26.78 -3.54 -1.72
N GLN A 600 -26.24 -4.39 -2.59
CA GLN A 600 -27.01 -5.16 -3.56
C GLN A 600 -26.85 -6.66 -3.32
N PHE A 601 -27.96 -7.40 -3.35
CA PHE A 601 -28.01 -8.85 -3.25
C PHE A 601 -28.77 -9.39 -4.46
N ILE A 602 -28.05 -9.89 -5.46
CA ILE A 602 -28.60 -10.25 -6.76
C ILE A 602 -28.29 -11.72 -7.08
N ASN A 603 -29.29 -12.49 -7.50
CA ASN A 603 -29.14 -13.87 -7.98
C ASN A 603 -28.45 -14.82 -6.98
N ASN A 604 -28.56 -14.59 -5.67
CA ASN A 604 -27.97 -15.49 -4.69
C ASN A 604 -28.90 -16.67 -4.41
N ASN A 605 -28.32 -17.81 -4.05
CA ASN A 605 -29.06 -19.06 -3.91
C ASN A 605 -28.68 -19.84 -2.64
N SER A 606 -29.66 -20.33 -1.90
CA SER A 606 -29.44 -21.23 -0.75
C SER A 606 -30.72 -21.95 -0.38
N PRO A 607 -30.71 -23.18 0.19
CA PRO A 607 -31.95 -23.82 0.63
C PRO A 607 -32.78 -22.99 1.61
N THR A 608 -32.13 -22.24 2.50
CA THR A 608 -32.81 -21.31 3.42
C THR A 608 -32.14 -19.94 3.37
N GLY A 609 -32.93 -18.87 3.22
CA GLY A 609 -32.42 -17.50 3.09
C GLY A 609 -31.65 -17.32 1.78
N GLY A 610 -32.36 -17.17 0.66
CA GLY A 610 -31.77 -17.13 -0.68
C GLY A 610 -30.67 -16.08 -0.83
N ALA A 611 -30.85 -14.90 -0.24
CA ALA A 611 -29.80 -13.90 -0.05
C ALA A 611 -29.14 -13.98 1.33
N ILE A 612 -29.93 -13.79 2.40
CA ILE A 612 -29.40 -13.64 3.76
C ILE A 612 -30.16 -14.52 4.75
N TYR A 613 -29.41 -15.18 5.63
CA TYR A 613 -29.94 -15.88 6.79
C TYR A 613 -29.55 -15.14 8.07
N PHE A 614 -30.53 -14.79 8.90
CA PHE A 614 -30.35 -14.12 10.18
C PHE A 614 -30.81 -15.03 11.32
N ASN A 615 -29.95 -15.25 12.33
CA ASN A 615 -30.32 -15.95 13.55
C ASN A 615 -29.72 -15.31 14.80
N LYS A 616 -30.55 -14.83 15.73
CA LYS A 616 -30.13 -14.04 16.90
C LYS A 616 -29.35 -12.78 16.49
N VAL A 617 -29.90 -12.03 15.54
CA VAL A 617 -29.26 -10.84 14.98
C VAL A 617 -30.07 -9.58 15.29
N ILE A 618 -29.40 -8.49 15.62
CA ILE A 618 -29.94 -7.14 15.60
C ILE A 618 -29.28 -6.40 14.44
N THR A 619 -30.09 -5.90 13.51
CA THR A 619 -29.56 -5.25 12.31
C THR A 619 -30.38 -4.06 11.83
N ASN A 620 -29.70 -3.11 11.18
CA ASN A 620 -30.30 -2.04 10.40
C ASN A 620 -29.85 -2.14 8.94
N MET A 621 -30.80 -2.16 8.02
CA MET A 621 -30.57 -2.21 6.58
C MET A 621 -31.15 -0.96 5.91
N VAL A 622 -30.33 -0.25 5.14
CA VAL A 622 -30.69 1.05 4.55
C VAL A 622 -30.33 1.08 3.06
N ASP A 623 -31.20 1.69 2.24
CA ASP A 623 -30.96 2.04 0.83
C ASP A 623 -30.45 0.87 -0.04
N SER A 624 -30.93 -0.35 0.23
CA SER A 624 -30.38 -1.58 -0.34
C SER A 624 -31.34 -2.30 -1.28
N GLN A 625 -30.80 -3.14 -2.17
CA GLN A 625 -31.57 -3.88 -3.18
C GLN A 625 -31.39 -5.38 -3.04
N VAL A 626 -32.49 -6.12 -3.11
CA VAL A 626 -32.52 -7.58 -2.96
C VAL A 626 -33.35 -8.14 -4.11
N SER A 627 -32.69 -8.69 -5.11
CA SER A 627 -33.40 -9.15 -6.32
C SER A 627 -32.97 -10.50 -6.86
N ASN A 628 -33.94 -11.21 -7.43
CA ASN A 628 -33.72 -12.49 -8.14
C ASN A 628 -33.04 -13.57 -7.26
N ASN A 629 -33.17 -13.49 -5.95
CA ASN A 629 -32.59 -14.50 -5.06
C ASN A 629 -33.55 -15.68 -4.93
N ASN A 630 -32.99 -16.88 -4.77
CA ASN A 630 -33.73 -18.13 -4.77
C ASN A 630 -33.47 -18.96 -3.52
N ALA A 631 -34.54 -19.41 -2.88
CA ALA A 631 -34.50 -20.41 -1.82
C ALA A 631 -35.28 -21.66 -2.19
N ILE A 632 -34.71 -22.83 -1.90
CA ILE A 632 -35.40 -24.10 -2.13
C ILE A 632 -36.55 -24.25 -1.13
N LYS A 633 -36.29 -23.97 0.16
CA LYS A 633 -37.25 -24.16 1.25
C LYS A 633 -37.89 -22.86 1.67
N ASP A 634 -37.14 -22.05 2.42
CA ASP A 634 -37.70 -20.91 3.15
C ASP A 634 -36.89 -19.63 2.98
N GLY A 635 -37.57 -18.49 2.91
CA GLY A 635 -36.93 -17.19 2.85
C GLY A 635 -36.29 -16.90 1.49
N GLY A 636 -37.10 -16.79 0.43
CA GLY A 636 -36.61 -16.58 -0.95
C GLY A 636 -35.59 -15.44 -1.09
N ALA A 637 -35.82 -14.34 -0.37
CA ALA A 637 -34.83 -13.31 -0.10
C ALA A 637 -34.14 -13.55 1.25
N PHE A 638 -34.89 -13.46 2.35
CA PHE A 638 -34.35 -13.51 3.70
C PHE A 638 -35.03 -14.57 4.56
N TYR A 639 -34.27 -15.19 5.44
CA TYR A 639 -34.81 -15.99 6.54
C TYR A 639 -34.38 -15.40 7.88
N VAL A 640 -35.32 -15.18 8.78
CA VAL A 640 -35.14 -14.39 10.01
C VAL A 640 -35.60 -15.18 11.23
N LEU A 641 -34.67 -15.53 12.11
CA LEU A 641 -34.92 -16.35 13.29
C LEU A 641 -34.41 -15.66 14.56
N ASN A 642 -35.22 -15.58 15.61
CA ASN A 642 -34.87 -14.94 16.89
C ASN A 642 -34.17 -13.56 16.76
N SER A 643 -34.54 -12.76 15.77
CA SER A 643 -33.79 -11.56 15.35
C SER A 643 -34.67 -10.30 15.35
N ASN A 644 -34.05 -9.13 15.41
CA ASN A 644 -34.70 -7.83 15.27
C ASN A 644 -34.08 -7.05 14.11
N ILE A 645 -34.86 -6.81 13.06
CA ILE A 645 -34.40 -6.20 11.81
C ILE A 645 -35.16 -4.90 11.59
N THR A 646 -34.45 -3.81 11.37
CA THR A 646 -35.01 -2.56 10.85
C THR A 646 -34.58 -2.38 9.41
N MET A 647 -35.51 -2.08 8.51
CA MET A 647 -35.26 -1.83 7.09
C MET A 647 -35.82 -0.47 6.68
N ASN A 648 -35.01 0.34 6.01
CA ASN A 648 -35.38 1.65 5.50
C ASN A 648 -34.98 1.76 4.03
N SER A 649 -35.92 2.11 3.14
CA SER A 649 -35.65 2.25 1.70
C SER A 649 -35.04 1.00 1.05
N VAL A 650 -35.52 -0.18 1.43
CA VAL A 650 -35.06 -1.46 0.85
C VAL A 650 -36.02 -1.90 -0.26
N SER A 651 -35.49 -2.43 -1.37
CA SER A 651 -36.31 -2.96 -2.46
C SER A 651 -36.15 -4.47 -2.62
N PHE A 652 -37.27 -5.19 -2.76
CA PHE A 652 -37.33 -6.62 -2.98
C PHE A 652 -37.98 -6.93 -4.33
N ALA A 653 -37.23 -7.49 -5.27
CA ALA A 653 -37.73 -7.78 -6.61
C ALA A 653 -37.47 -9.23 -7.04
N ASN A 654 -38.49 -9.95 -7.52
CA ASN A 654 -38.35 -11.26 -8.17
C ASN A 654 -37.62 -12.33 -7.34
N ASN A 655 -37.72 -12.28 -6.01
CA ASN A 655 -37.18 -13.33 -5.17
C ASN A 655 -38.15 -14.52 -5.14
N VAL A 656 -37.61 -15.73 -4.96
CA VAL A 656 -38.37 -16.99 -5.10
C VAL A 656 -38.09 -17.91 -3.93
N ALA A 657 -39.13 -18.40 -3.26
CA ALA A 657 -39.08 -19.57 -2.38
C ALA A 657 -39.85 -20.72 -3.04
N GLN A 658 -39.22 -21.87 -3.27
CA GLN A 658 -39.78 -22.94 -4.12
C GLN A 658 -40.76 -23.87 -3.40
N GLU A 659 -40.50 -24.21 -2.13
CA GLU A 659 -41.34 -25.09 -1.33
C GLU A 659 -42.26 -24.30 -0.37
N PHE A 660 -41.97 -24.30 0.93
CA PHE A 660 -42.93 -24.00 2.00
C PHE A 660 -42.78 -22.61 2.64
N GLY A 661 -41.87 -21.76 2.17
CA GLY A 661 -41.58 -20.50 2.84
C GLY A 661 -41.94 -19.22 2.11
N ASP A 662 -42.06 -18.15 2.90
CA ASP A 662 -42.21 -16.79 2.42
C ASP A 662 -40.94 -16.27 1.75
N ASN A 663 -41.06 -15.17 1.00
CA ASN A 663 -39.90 -14.43 0.50
C ASN A 663 -39.04 -13.84 1.62
N VAL A 664 -39.70 -13.39 2.70
CA VAL A 664 -39.05 -13.05 3.96
C VAL A 664 -39.74 -13.87 5.05
N ASP A 665 -39.09 -14.94 5.50
CA ASP A 665 -39.63 -15.79 6.56
C ASP A 665 -39.14 -15.30 7.93
N CYS A 666 -40.03 -15.24 8.92
CA CYS A 666 -39.81 -14.56 10.19
C CYS A 666 -40.38 -15.37 11.36
N ILE A 667 -39.49 -15.97 12.16
CA ILE A 667 -39.83 -16.84 13.28
C ILE A 667 -39.28 -16.26 14.57
N SER A 668 -40.15 -16.07 15.56
CA SER A 668 -39.78 -15.52 16.88
C SER A 668 -38.96 -14.22 16.80
N SER A 669 -39.26 -13.38 15.80
CA SER A 669 -38.47 -12.23 15.38
C SER A 669 -39.35 -11.00 15.16
N SER A 670 -38.74 -9.82 15.06
CA SER A 670 -39.40 -8.57 14.67
C SER A 670 -38.74 -7.96 13.44
N ILE A 671 -39.56 -7.48 12.50
CA ILE A 671 -39.09 -6.75 11.31
C ILE A 671 -39.89 -5.45 11.22
N ASP A 672 -39.20 -4.31 11.18
CA ASP A 672 -39.79 -2.98 10.98
C ASP A 672 -39.34 -2.42 9.62
N ILE A 673 -40.28 -2.01 8.76
CA ILE A 673 -40.01 -1.67 7.36
C ILE A 673 -40.57 -0.28 7.03
N HIS A 674 -39.70 0.61 6.58
CA HIS A 674 -40.02 1.99 6.20
C HIS A 674 -39.62 2.25 4.74
N TYR A 675 -40.44 2.99 3.99
CA TYR A 675 -40.15 3.48 2.63
C TYR A 675 -39.66 2.43 1.62
N SER A 676 -40.04 1.17 1.80
CA SER A 676 -39.53 0.00 1.06
C SER A 676 -40.53 -0.50 0.02
N SER A 677 -40.05 -1.20 -1.01
CA SER A 677 -40.88 -1.70 -2.13
C SER A 677 -40.76 -3.21 -2.34
N LEU A 678 -41.85 -3.85 -2.80
CA LEU A 678 -41.89 -5.28 -3.12
C LEU A 678 -42.53 -5.47 -4.50
N SER A 679 -41.88 -6.22 -5.39
CA SER A 679 -42.38 -6.50 -6.74
C SER A 679 -41.99 -7.90 -7.22
N GLY A 680 -42.92 -8.62 -7.87
CA GLY A 680 -42.61 -9.88 -8.58
C GLY A 680 -42.12 -11.07 -7.73
N ASN A 681 -42.18 -11.00 -6.39
CA ASN A 681 -41.69 -12.07 -5.52
C ASN A 681 -42.69 -13.25 -5.43
N TYR A 682 -42.20 -14.49 -5.38
CA TYR A 682 -43.00 -15.73 -5.44
C TYR A 682 -42.72 -16.68 -4.25
N SER A 683 -43.76 -17.35 -3.74
CA SER A 683 -43.66 -18.40 -2.72
C SER A 683 -44.42 -19.65 -3.19
N GLY A 684 -43.83 -20.82 -2.98
CA GLY A 684 -44.34 -22.14 -3.37
C GLY A 684 -45.52 -22.65 -2.53
N PHE A 685 -45.88 -23.92 -2.74
CA PHE A 685 -47.05 -24.55 -2.13
C PHE A 685 -47.00 -24.55 -0.59
N TYR A 686 -48.13 -24.18 0.03
CA TYR A 686 -48.47 -24.46 1.44
C TYR A 686 -47.77 -23.58 2.52
N CYS A 687 -48.22 -22.33 2.69
CA CYS A 687 -48.02 -21.57 3.93
C CYS A 687 -49.36 -21.35 4.66
N PRO A 688 -49.68 -22.07 5.76
CA PRO A 688 -50.87 -21.76 6.57
C PRO A 688 -50.73 -20.47 7.41
N PHE A 689 -49.52 -19.89 7.51
CA PHE A 689 -49.24 -18.66 8.29
C PHE A 689 -48.19 -17.73 7.68
N GLY A 690 -47.73 -17.99 6.46
CA GLY A 690 -46.68 -17.24 5.79
C GLY A 690 -47.26 -16.40 4.65
N GLY A 691 -47.12 -15.10 4.81
CA GLY A 691 -47.53 -14.07 3.88
C GLY A 691 -47.15 -12.77 4.56
N CYS A 692 -45.96 -12.27 4.28
CA CYS A 692 -45.32 -11.08 4.85
C CYS A 692 -46.33 -10.06 5.44
N LEU A 693 -46.53 -10.04 6.76
CA LEU A 693 -47.29 -8.98 7.43
C LEU A 693 -46.39 -7.75 7.53
N ILE A 694 -46.40 -6.92 6.48
CA ILE A 694 -45.71 -5.63 6.47
C ILE A 694 -46.64 -4.60 7.09
N SER A 695 -46.39 -4.21 8.34
CA SER A 695 -47.02 -3.01 8.92
C SER A 695 -46.17 -1.78 8.56
N GLY A 696 -46.74 -0.80 7.83
CA GLY A 696 -46.06 0.50 7.60
C GLY A 696 -45.84 0.92 6.14
N LEU A 697 -46.60 0.40 5.15
CA LEU A 697 -46.54 0.92 3.79
C LEU A 697 -47.12 2.35 3.71
N ASP A 698 -46.24 3.34 3.56
CA ASP A 698 -46.62 4.71 3.20
C ASP A 698 -46.71 4.80 1.68
N PHE A 699 -47.93 4.73 1.14
CA PHE A 699 -48.18 4.96 -0.29
C PHE A 699 -47.99 6.44 -0.59
N THR A 700 -46.76 6.88 -0.78
CA THR A 700 -46.51 8.14 -1.48
C THR A 700 -46.68 7.87 -2.96
N SER A 701 -47.84 8.24 -3.50
CA SER A 701 -48.05 8.41 -4.93
C SER A 701 -47.06 9.44 -5.45
N GLY A 702 -45.88 8.99 -5.87
CA GLY A 702 -44.92 9.78 -6.64
C GLY A 702 -45.46 10.00 -8.05
N LEU A 703 -46.21 11.08 -8.25
CA LEU A 703 -46.38 11.67 -9.57
C LEU A 703 -44.98 12.10 -10.06
N CYS A 704 -44.60 11.60 -11.23
CA CYS A 704 -43.36 11.95 -11.92
C CYS A 704 -43.26 13.46 -12.16
N PRO A 705 -42.05 14.06 -12.11
CA PRO A 705 -41.85 15.46 -12.46
C PRO A 705 -41.83 15.65 -13.98
N GLY A 706 -42.74 16.49 -14.47
CA GLY A 706 -42.63 17.21 -15.75
C GLY A 706 -43.45 16.65 -16.92
N GLN A 707 -44.58 17.30 -17.25
CA GLN A 707 -44.62 18.28 -18.35
C GLN A 707 -46.01 18.94 -18.50
N ASN A 708 -45.94 20.24 -18.80
CA ASN A 708 -46.88 21.12 -19.50
C ASN A 708 -48.03 21.80 -18.73
N GLU A 709 -47.73 23.05 -18.38
CA GLU A 709 -48.49 24.27 -18.67
C GLU A 709 -49.99 24.14 -18.96
N THR A 710 -50.82 24.80 -18.15
CA THR A 710 -51.49 26.06 -18.53
C THR A 710 -52.30 26.66 -17.37
N SER A 711 -51.99 27.93 -17.09
CA SER A 711 -52.86 29.02 -16.61
C SER A 711 -54.17 28.71 -15.86
N SER A 712 -54.32 29.22 -14.64
CA SER A 712 -54.92 30.55 -14.37
C SER A 712 -55.39 30.68 -12.90
N GLN A 713 -54.99 31.80 -12.25
CA GLN A 713 -55.76 32.68 -11.34
C GLN A 713 -56.70 32.07 -10.27
N SER A 714 -56.92 32.60 -9.07
CA SER A 714 -56.49 33.75 -8.25
C SER A 714 -57.41 33.77 -7.00
N HIS A 715 -57.04 34.54 -5.97
CA HIS A 715 -57.79 34.98 -4.76
C HIS A 715 -57.48 34.15 -3.49
N ASN A 716 -56.74 34.67 -2.50
CA ASN A 716 -56.91 35.82 -1.59
C ASN A 716 -57.94 35.65 -0.46
N ASN A 717 -57.44 35.98 0.75
CA ASN A 717 -58.13 36.43 1.97
C ASN A 717 -58.80 35.34 2.83
N SER A 718 -58.78 35.38 4.16
CA SER A 718 -58.19 36.31 5.14
C SER A 718 -58.36 35.72 6.55
N ASP A 719 -57.65 36.33 7.50
CA ASP A 719 -58.07 36.60 8.88
C ASP A 719 -57.42 35.87 10.06
N SER A 720 -57.19 36.74 11.04
CA SER A 720 -56.30 36.78 12.20
C SER A 720 -57.01 36.48 13.52
N ASN A 721 -56.18 36.33 14.58
CA ASN A 721 -56.46 36.50 16.02
C ASN A 721 -57.22 35.36 16.72
N SER A 722 -56.98 34.95 17.97
CA SER A 722 -56.01 35.33 19.01
C SER A 722 -56.19 34.38 20.22
N SER A 723 -55.11 34.16 20.96
CA SER A 723 -54.99 33.93 22.42
C SER A 723 -55.60 32.70 23.14
N SER A 724 -54.66 32.01 23.80
CA SER A 724 -54.65 31.52 25.20
C SER A 724 -55.10 30.09 25.56
N ASN A 725 -54.11 29.38 26.11
CA ASN A 725 -54.14 28.42 27.21
C ASN A 725 -55.11 27.23 27.14
N GLU A 726 -54.57 26.05 26.83
CA GLU A 726 -54.79 24.85 27.65
C GLU A 726 -53.69 23.81 27.36
N ALA A 727 -52.85 23.57 28.36
CA ALA A 727 -52.01 22.40 28.43
C ALA A 727 -52.86 21.26 29.02
N GLU A 728 -53.08 20.18 28.26
CA GLU A 728 -53.06 18.78 28.73
C GLU A 728 -53.67 17.82 27.68
N ARG A 729 -53.01 16.66 27.53
CA ARG A 729 -53.46 15.42 26.86
C ARG A 729 -53.39 15.35 25.32
N ASN A 730 -52.16 15.25 24.82
CA ASN A 730 -51.89 14.48 23.59
C ASN A 730 -52.15 12.98 23.84
N SER A 731 -53.35 12.49 23.52
CA SER A 731 -53.58 11.05 23.37
C SER A 731 -53.12 10.63 21.97
N ASN A 732 -51.92 10.04 21.89
CA ASN A 732 -51.44 9.31 20.71
C ASN A 732 -52.40 8.15 20.40
N ARG A 733 -53.44 8.39 19.58
CA ARG A 733 -54.23 7.32 18.97
C ARG A 733 -53.46 6.79 17.76
N LYS A 734 -52.64 5.76 17.97
CA LYS A 734 -52.05 4.96 16.89
C LYS A 734 -53.18 4.39 16.03
N LYS A 735 -53.30 4.81 14.77
CA LYS A 735 -54.21 4.20 13.79
C LYS A 735 -53.54 2.94 13.25
N LEU A 736 -54.18 1.79 13.44
CA LEU A 736 -53.80 0.52 12.81
C LEU A 736 -54.50 0.47 11.45
N ILE A 737 -53.72 0.43 10.36
CA ILE A 737 -54.23 0.23 9.00
C ILE A 737 -53.72 -1.13 8.53
N ILE A 738 -54.64 -2.02 8.14
CA ILE A 738 -54.34 -3.36 7.62
C ILE A 738 -54.68 -3.35 6.12
N VAL A 739 -53.70 -3.65 5.26
CA VAL A 739 -53.89 -3.79 3.81
C VAL A 739 -53.61 -5.24 3.43
N ILE A 740 -54.60 -5.93 2.86
CA ILE A 740 -54.50 -7.31 2.38
C ILE A 740 -54.53 -7.29 0.86
N VAL A 741 -53.47 -7.77 0.21
CA VAL A 741 -53.41 -7.95 -1.26
C VAL A 741 -53.40 -9.44 -1.54
N CYS A 742 -54.46 -9.97 -2.16
CA CYS A 742 -54.57 -11.37 -2.56
C CYS A 742 -54.62 -11.49 -4.09
N SER A 743 -53.85 -12.42 -4.66
CA SER A 743 -54.07 -12.87 -6.04
C SER A 743 -55.28 -13.81 -6.11
N ILE A 744 -55.99 -13.78 -7.24
CA ILE A 744 -57.42 -14.10 -7.43
C ILE A 744 -57.87 -15.56 -7.13
N VAL A 745 -57.01 -16.46 -6.64
CA VAL A 745 -57.31 -17.91 -6.62
C VAL A 745 -58.02 -18.43 -5.33
N GLY A 746 -58.52 -17.55 -4.44
CA GLY A 746 -59.04 -18.00 -3.12
C GLY A 746 -60.25 -17.25 -2.55
N GLY A 747 -61.24 -16.88 -3.37
CA GLY A 747 -62.35 -15.97 -2.97
C GLY A 747 -63.22 -16.39 -1.76
N ILE A 748 -63.23 -17.66 -1.34
CA ILE A 748 -64.09 -18.14 -0.23
C ILE A 748 -63.39 -18.04 1.14
N LEU A 749 -62.05 -18.07 1.18
CA LEU A 749 -61.28 -18.00 2.43
C LEU A 749 -61.07 -16.57 2.94
N VAL A 750 -61.06 -15.58 2.03
CA VAL A 750 -60.89 -14.16 2.35
C VAL A 750 -62.01 -13.64 3.26
N LEU A 751 -63.26 -14.06 3.03
CA LEU A 751 -64.40 -13.67 3.86
C LEU A 751 -64.32 -14.27 5.27
N GLY A 752 -63.77 -15.47 5.43
CA GLY A 752 -63.59 -16.13 6.73
C GLY A 752 -62.52 -15.46 7.59
N VAL A 753 -61.41 -15.04 7.00
CA VAL A 753 -60.32 -14.34 7.69
C VAL A 753 -60.75 -12.93 8.10
N ILE A 754 -61.46 -12.20 7.23
CA ILE A 754 -62.02 -10.89 7.56
C ILE A 754 -63.03 -11.00 8.73
N ALA A 755 -63.88 -12.02 8.74
CA ALA A 755 -64.83 -12.25 9.83
C ALA A 755 -64.13 -12.55 11.18
N LEU A 756 -63.04 -13.33 11.15
CA LEU A 756 -62.21 -13.64 12.33
C LEU A 756 -61.49 -12.41 12.88
N ILE A 757 -60.93 -11.57 12.00
CA ILE A 757 -60.28 -10.31 12.38
C ILE A 757 -61.29 -9.34 13.00
N ILE A 758 -62.47 -9.18 12.39
CA ILE A 758 -63.55 -8.34 12.93
C ILE A 758 -64.02 -8.86 14.30
N SER A 759 -64.12 -10.18 14.47
CA SER A 759 -64.50 -10.81 15.74
C SER A 759 -63.46 -10.58 16.84
N CYS A 760 -62.16 -10.67 16.52
CA CYS A 760 -61.08 -10.36 17.46
C CYS A 760 -61.01 -8.87 17.81
N LEU A 761 -61.25 -7.97 16.85
CA LEU A 761 -61.27 -6.52 17.09
C LEU A 761 -62.46 -6.09 17.95
N ARG A 762 -63.63 -6.73 17.78
CA ARG A 762 -64.81 -6.50 18.64
C ARG A 762 -64.61 -6.99 20.08
N LYS A 763 -63.86 -8.08 20.30
CA LYS A 763 -63.49 -8.58 21.65
C LYS A 763 -62.59 -7.61 22.43
N ASN A 764 -61.83 -6.75 21.74
CA ASN A 764 -60.88 -5.80 22.35
C ASN A 764 -61.38 -4.34 22.42
N GLN A 765 -62.70 -4.09 22.32
CA GLN A 765 -63.32 -2.76 22.48
C GLN A 765 -62.76 -1.64 21.58
N ILE A 766 -62.39 -1.94 20.33
CA ILE A 766 -62.07 -0.92 19.33
C ILE A 766 -63.38 -0.45 18.67
N ASN A 767 -63.85 0.76 19.04
CA ASN A 767 -65.22 1.23 18.75
C ASN A 767 -65.41 1.98 17.41
N LYS A 768 -64.43 2.05 16.51
CA LYS A 768 -64.63 2.62 15.17
C LYS A 768 -63.80 1.88 14.12
N ILE A 769 -64.50 1.18 13.23
CA ILE A 769 -63.98 0.70 11.95
C ILE A 769 -64.58 1.63 10.89
N ASP A 770 -63.74 2.31 10.12
CA ASP A 770 -64.18 3.17 9.02
C ASP A 770 -64.09 2.36 7.72
N GLU A 771 -65.24 1.96 7.18
CA GLU A 771 -65.37 1.04 6.02
C GLU A 771 -65.23 1.74 4.65
N SER A 772 -64.47 2.84 4.57
CA SER A 772 -64.44 3.68 3.37
C SER A 772 -63.12 3.56 2.58
N ARG A 773 -63.04 2.54 1.69
CA ARG A 773 -62.44 2.56 0.33
C ARG A 773 -62.06 1.14 -0.13
N TYR A 774 -62.91 0.54 -0.96
CA TYR A 774 -62.53 -0.57 -1.84
C TYR A 774 -62.08 0.02 -3.17
N LEU A 775 -60.78 -0.04 -3.47
CA LEU A 775 -60.24 0.16 -4.82
C LEU A 775 -59.78 -1.21 -5.33
N LEU A 776 -60.70 -1.90 -6.01
CA LEU A 776 -60.36 -3.03 -6.87
C LEU A 776 -59.81 -2.43 -8.17
N ASN A 777 -58.49 -2.50 -8.37
CA ASN A 777 -57.91 -2.41 -9.70
C ASN A 777 -57.36 -3.80 -10.08
N SER A 778 -57.80 -4.27 -11.25
CA SER A 778 -57.55 -5.56 -11.87
C SER A 778 -56.10 -5.81 -12.25
#